data_AF-A7NSC9-F1
#
_entry.id   AF-A7NSC9-F1
#
_cell.length_a   1.000
_cell.length_b   1.000
_cell.length_c   1.000
_cell.angle_alpha   90.00
_cell.angle_beta   90.00
_cell.angle_gamma   90.00
#
_symmetry.space_group_name_H-M   'P 1'
#
loop_
_entity.id
_entity.type
_entity.pdbx_description
1 polymer ?
#
loop_
_entity_poly.entity_id
_entity_poly.type
_entity_poly.pdbx_seq_one_letter_code
_entity_poly.pdbx_strand_id
1 'polypeptide(L)'
;MSFIAELSLILIAAAVLCCYVGWGAARLALPPSLASFRAPLTPLIGYVVLLWSGFMLASLVLNLRWTVAVILIGATVLNILTWRAEGPPQPLAWLRAQPEALIPPLLALLTGILPLLEYGYPTIIGRGWDTEAYLPMAQHLIDYSLPRIPEAPQSLLRDLVTHPPRIGLTLGFSIFHGMTMIFSGASALASFAPVIAFMRALAVLAMYVWLRATMDAGRVGSFLGATLTALTSLMLWIGYFNFGMQMSAWCLLALALTTGLAAVDDLAQRRLAAWRGALLAAIALAAIPIAYYPALVIAVPLISAAGAARLFETWRHPQPYTTPISLALAALALAGLTLAASALAVQDYFEGFSFRYSLIEPKIGPDRFIGVDEILGLTAFRLSNDGDQPPSLLIGVALLATVLPGCAALVLPHRWRNDADAGERTRLRWTLTIAAVAAALIWLRFGRPYEYGFMKGAAYTSFVIWGLTASGVERIAQWTKRTGMLLASSAALLILACTGWSQSLTVADHIRGPAIFTRDIAAFDRVAAQLPHGATVLLSGDETLTGPINGMLATMLYGKELWGRVPAAYAAQSFWSPGETPNYVVLAAREDPWPLDVGAKERWRSSAIALYEMPPDATFVLGRSESYVIAAVDPKSPASLAIWRRAGHNRVIAPNEPFTLEMPHAATLRLTLAALEAQTVMLRQGHTTTTLSLEAGVTTIKTGSSSTVQVIPTAPLALVHAVVSPTDTPTPVSTSLDITRVAWSATSEQQGDQIVLSTSLANPGNHALRYEVIIIGDTFDAPVRIARLLAAAPLEGEWRLALDLARGASEARMNGAPAPMLAADVAVNPPDGRYFGVLAIYSGGAVVAQAPLFTMTMSEGAVATFEPVFFSVETARARSDASPLPAHQRALLAGTPLMCDELRLALEQIVLERQSPPPGVTPVTPLSPGERLNVQVFWRATGDRENQDRSPMVSFQVLDDENRKWAQWDGVLGDWLPVPAWKPGAAVRQDIPLTLDAATPPGDYRLLLIVYDPSTGRPILVAGQEAAVVGKVRVAASGGIDP
;
A
#
# COMPACT_ATOMS: atom_id res chain seq x y z
N MET A 1 -14.76 -1.47 19.27
CA MET A 1 -15.89 -1.45 18.30
C MET A 1 -15.69 -2.61 17.34
N SER A 2 -16.71 -3.40 17.01
CA SER A 2 -16.55 -4.45 15.99
C SER A 2 -16.32 -3.82 14.62
N PHE A 3 -15.62 -4.52 13.72
CA PHE A 3 -15.34 -4.04 12.36
C PHE A 3 -16.62 -3.62 11.60
N ILE A 4 -17.69 -4.42 11.69
CA ILE A 4 -18.98 -4.11 11.04
C ILE A 4 -19.57 -2.81 11.60
N ALA A 5 -19.44 -2.56 12.91
CA ALA A 5 -19.95 -1.35 13.51
C ALA A 5 -19.13 -0.13 13.05
N GLU A 6 -17.81 -0.22 12.99
CA GLU A 6 -16.91 0.84 12.47
C GLU A 6 -17.24 1.19 11.01
N LEU A 7 -17.35 0.16 10.15
CA LEU A 7 -17.75 0.31 8.75
C LEU A 7 -19.13 0.99 8.63
N SER A 8 -20.10 0.56 9.44
CA SER A 8 -21.45 1.13 9.44
C SER A 8 -21.44 2.60 9.88
N LEU A 9 -20.65 2.95 10.90
CA LEU A 9 -20.53 4.33 11.39
C LEU A 9 -19.97 5.25 10.31
N ILE A 10 -18.94 4.83 9.57
CA ILE A 10 -18.37 5.62 8.47
C ILE A 10 -19.42 5.89 7.38
N LEU A 11 -20.14 4.85 6.95
CA LEU A 11 -21.17 4.96 5.91
C LEU A 11 -22.35 5.82 6.36
N ILE A 12 -22.80 5.67 7.62
CA ILE A 12 -23.85 6.48 8.20
C ILE A 12 -23.40 7.94 8.32
N ALA A 13 -22.16 8.20 8.75
CA ALA A 13 -21.62 9.55 8.85
C ALA A 13 -21.63 10.26 7.49
N ALA A 14 -21.12 9.60 6.44
CA ALA A 14 -21.15 10.14 5.08
C ALA A 14 -22.60 10.42 4.59
N ALA A 15 -23.52 9.49 4.81
CA ALA A 15 -24.91 9.62 4.42
C ALA A 15 -25.64 10.75 5.17
N VAL A 16 -25.45 10.85 6.48
CA VAL A 16 -26.05 11.88 7.35
C VAL A 16 -25.52 13.25 6.97
N LEU A 17 -24.21 13.39 6.76
CA LEU A 17 -23.59 14.65 6.37
C LEU A 17 -24.18 15.17 5.05
N CYS A 18 -24.24 14.31 4.03
CA CYS A 18 -24.86 14.64 2.74
C CYS A 18 -26.36 14.98 2.88
N CYS A 19 -27.13 14.17 3.63
CA CYS A 19 -28.56 14.43 3.80
C CYS A 19 -28.83 15.74 4.55
N TYR A 20 -28.08 16.02 5.62
CA TYR A 20 -28.26 17.17 6.47
C TYR A 20 -27.95 18.48 5.75
N VAL A 21 -26.80 18.54 5.08
CA VAL A 21 -26.37 19.72 4.31
C VAL A 21 -27.25 19.93 3.08
N GLY A 22 -27.67 18.84 2.43
CA GLY A 22 -28.46 18.91 1.22
C GLY A 22 -29.92 19.30 1.42
N TRP A 23 -30.52 19.07 2.59
CA TRP A 23 -31.99 19.12 2.75
C TRP A 23 -32.57 20.51 2.49
N GLY A 24 -32.09 21.54 3.19
CA GLY A 24 -32.55 22.91 3.02
C GLY A 24 -32.22 23.45 1.62
N ALA A 25 -31.01 23.18 1.14
CA ALA A 25 -30.56 23.58 -0.19
C ALA A 25 -31.45 22.98 -1.30
N ALA A 26 -31.78 21.69 -1.22
CA ALA A 26 -32.65 21.01 -2.17
C ALA A 26 -34.05 21.62 -2.22
N ARG A 27 -34.62 22.02 -1.07
CA ARG A 27 -35.95 22.64 -1.05
C ARG A 27 -35.97 24.06 -1.60
N LEU A 28 -34.96 24.87 -1.28
CA LEU A 28 -34.92 26.29 -1.66
C LEU A 28 -34.45 26.55 -3.08
N ALA A 29 -33.54 25.71 -3.58
CA ALA A 29 -32.81 25.99 -4.81
C ALA A 29 -33.19 25.08 -5.98
N LEU A 30 -33.81 23.91 -5.77
CA LEU A 30 -34.19 23.07 -6.90
C LEU A 30 -35.23 23.76 -7.79
N PRO A 31 -35.02 23.79 -9.12
CA PRO A 31 -36.03 24.24 -10.06
C PRO A 31 -37.36 23.48 -9.88
N PRO A 32 -38.52 24.11 -10.15
CA PRO A 32 -39.83 23.47 -9.98
C PRO A 32 -39.98 22.14 -10.73
N SER A 33 -39.33 22.01 -11.89
CA SER A 33 -39.30 20.77 -12.69
C SER A 33 -38.67 19.57 -11.98
N LEU A 34 -37.83 19.80 -10.96
CA LEU A 34 -37.15 18.78 -10.18
C LEU A 34 -37.81 18.53 -8.81
N ALA A 35 -38.95 19.16 -8.52
CA ALA A 35 -39.60 19.08 -7.20
C ALA A 35 -39.95 17.64 -6.78
N SER A 36 -40.36 16.77 -7.73
CA SER A 36 -40.67 15.36 -7.47
C SER A 36 -39.45 14.50 -7.14
N PHE A 37 -38.24 15.01 -7.42
CA PHE A 37 -36.96 14.34 -7.18
C PHE A 37 -36.18 14.95 -6.02
N ARG A 38 -36.80 15.83 -5.22
CA ARG A 38 -36.16 16.48 -4.06
C ARG A 38 -35.48 15.49 -3.11
N ALA A 39 -36.15 14.39 -2.76
CA ALA A 39 -35.61 13.40 -1.83
C ALA A 39 -34.33 12.70 -2.33
N PRO A 40 -34.30 12.08 -3.53
CA PRO A 40 -33.07 11.45 -4.04
C PRO A 40 -31.98 12.46 -4.42
N LEU A 41 -32.34 13.71 -4.75
CA LEU A 41 -31.36 14.78 -5.01
C LEU A 41 -30.77 15.37 -3.72
N THR A 42 -31.40 15.19 -2.57
CA THR A 42 -30.93 15.76 -1.29
C THR A 42 -29.49 15.34 -0.96
N PRO A 43 -29.14 14.04 -0.87
CA PRO A 43 -27.75 13.65 -0.56
C PRO A 43 -26.75 14.08 -1.65
N LEU A 44 -27.18 14.14 -2.91
CA LEU A 44 -26.35 14.59 -4.04
C LEU A 44 -26.01 16.09 -3.96
N ILE A 45 -27.00 16.91 -3.63
CA ILE A 45 -26.82 18.34 -3.41
C ILE A 45 -25.95 18.57 -2.17
N GLY A 46 -26.16 17.81 -1.10
CA GLY A 46 -25.31 17.89 0.08
C GLY A 46 -23.86 17.59 -0.24
N TYR A 47 -23.60 16.51 -1.00
CA TYR A 47 -22.25 16.18 -1.48
C TYR A 47 -21.63 17.32 -2.30
N VAL A 48 -22.36 17.91 -3.26
CA VAL A 48 -21.87 19.05 -4.05
C VAL A 48 -21.53 20.26 -3.19
N VAL A 49 -22.40 20.61 -2.22
CA VAL A 49 -22.17 21.75 -1.33
C VAL A 49 -20.95 21.49 -0.44
N LEU A 50 -20.84 20.29 0.14
CA LEU A 50 -19.69 19.89 0.94
C LEU A 50 -18.39 19.97 0.15
N LEU A 51 -18.39 19.43 -1.08
CA LEU A 51 -17.23 19.40 -1.95
C LEU A 51 -16.79 20.82 -2.36
N TRP A 52 -17.72 21.62 -2.89
CA TRP A 52 -17.41 22.96 -3.39
C TRP A 52 -17.07 23.93 -2.28
N SER A 53 -17.91 24.04 -1.23
CA SER A 53 -17.62 24.91 -0.10
C SER A 53 -16.38 24.43 0.68
N GLY A 54 -16.21 23.11 0.77
CA GLY A 54 -15.03 22.48 1.34
C GLY A 54 -13.75 22.92 0.64
N PHE A 55 -13.71 22.80 -0.69
CA PHE A 55 -12.59 23.25 -1.51
C PHE A 55 -12.33 24.74 -1.36
N MET A 56 -13.36 25.58 -1.48
CA MET A 56 -13.19 27.04 -1.40
C MET A 56 -12.62 27.47 -0.05
N LEU A 57 -13.15 26.96 1.06
CA LEU A 57 -12.71 27.36 2.39
C LEU A 57 -11.35 26.77 2.76
N ALA A 58 -11.09 25.52 2.35
CA ALA A 58 -9.81 24.83 2.58
C ALA A 58 -8.65 25.42 1.79
N SER A 59 -8.90 25.83 0.55
CA SER A 59 -7.90 26.46 -0.31
C SER A 59 -7.55 27.89 0.13
N LEU A 60 -8.42 28.55 0.89
CA LEU A 60 -8.24 29.93 1.30
C LEU A 60 -7.64 30.06 2.72
N VAL A 61 -8.39 29.69 3.77
CA VAL A 61 -8.04 30.08 5.14
C VAL A 61 -8.32 28.99 6.18
N LEU A 62 -9.39 28.20 6.01
CA LEU A 62 -9.87 27.29 7.05
C LEU A 62 -9.34 25.88 6.84
N ASN A 63 -9.01 25.17 7.91
CA ASN A 63 -8.90 23.71 7.86
C ASN A 63 -10.30 23.07 7.81
N LEU A 64 -10.39 21.75 7.60
CA LEU A 64 -11.67 21.05 7.46
C LEU A 64 -12.48 21.01 8.75
N ARG A 65 -11.85 21.06 9.93
CA ARG A 65 -12.58 21.14 11.22
C ARG A 65 -13.46 22.39 11.27
N TRP A 66 -12.90 23.54 10.93
CA TRP A 66 -13.65 24.81 10.90
C TRP A 66 -14.54 24.93 9.67
N THR A 67 -14.08 24.45 8.52
CA THR A 67 -14.85 24.43 7.29
C THR A 67 -16.16 23.66 7.46
N VAL A 68 -16.10 22.45 8.02
CA VAL A 68 -17.31 21.64 8.22
C VAL A 68 -18.23 22.28 9.25
N ALA A 69 -17.70 22.88 10.31
CA ALA A 69 -18.50 23.62 11.29
C ALA A 69 -19.27 24.79 10.63
N VAL A 70 -18.62 25.59 9.78
CA VAL A 70 -19.26 26.68 9.03
C VAL A 70 -20.36 26.15 8.10
N ILE A 71 -20.08 25.07 7.37
CA ILE A 71 -21.05 24.44 6.47
C ILE A 71 -22.27 23.95 7.26
N LEU A 72 -22.07 23.31 8.42
CA LEU A 72 -23.18 22.82 9.26
C LEU A 72 -24.00 23.95 9.86
N ILE A 73 -23.37 25.02 10.32
CA ILE A 73 -24.08 26.21 10.83
C ILE A 73 -24.94 26.80 9.70
N GLY A 74 -24.35 26.99 8.52
CA GLY A 74 -25.07 27.46 7.33
C GLY A 74 -26.23 26.54 6.95
N ALA A 75 -26.00 25.23 6.91
CA ALA A 75 -27.02 24.23 6.67
C ALA A 75 -28.12 24.26 7.72
N THR A 76 -27.78 24.42 9.00
CA THR A 76 -28.75 24.54 10.11
C THR A 76 -29.66 25.75 9.90
N VAL A 77 -29.10 26.91 9.57
CA VAL A 77 -29.88 28.13 9.29
C VAL A 77 -30.80 27.90 8.10
N LEU A 78 -30.28 27.36 6.99
CA LEU A 78 -31.09 27.05 5.81
C LEU A 78 -32.21 26.06 6.14
N ASN A 79 -31.91 25.02 6.92
CA ASN A 79 -32.85 23.99 7.36
C ASN A 79 -33.95 24.60 8.26
N ILE A 80 -33.62 25.51 9.18
CA ILE A 80 -34.63 26.18 10.02
C ILE A 80 -35.54 27.07 9.15
N LEU A 81 -34.96 27.82 8.21
CA LEU A 81 -35.73 28.68 7.31
C LEU A 81 -36.66 27.86 6.41
N THR A 82 -36.20 26.74 5.85
CA THR A 82 -37.04 25.84 5.06
C THR A 82 -38.11 25.16 5.86
N TRP A 83 -37.80 24.72 7.08
CA TRP A 83 -38.80 24.11 7.95
C TRP A 83 -39.92 25.12 8.24
N ARG A 84 -39.59 26.36 8.59
CA ARG A 84 -40.60 27.41 8.82
C ARG A 84 -41.44 27.71 7.58
N ALA A 85 -40.85 27.67 6.38
CA ALA A 85 -41.53 28.00 5.14
C ALA A 85 -42.36 26.84 4.55
N GLU A 86 -41.87 25.61 4.60
CA GLU A 86 -42.42 24.45 3.87
C GLU A 86 -42.73 23.24 4.75
N GLY A 87 -42.61 23.36 6.08
CA GLY A 87 -42.86 22.28 7.03
C GLY A 87 -41.71 21.27 7.19
N PRO A 88 -41.90 20.25 8.05
CA PRO A 88 -40.84 19.32 8.45
C PRO A 88 -40.36 18.42 7.29
N PRO A 89 -39.15 17.83 7.42
CA PRO A 89 -38.66 16.85 6.46
C PRO A 89 -39.57 15.61 6.42
N GLN A 90 -39.88 15.11 5.21
CA GLN A 90 -40.65 13.87 4.99
C GLN A 90 -39.86 12.85 4.16
N PRO A 91 -38.65 12.44 4.61
CA PRO A 91 -37.75 11.62 3.79
C PRO A 91 -38.35 10.26 3.43
N LEU A 92 -39.16 9.68 4.33
CA LEU A 92 -39.79 8.38 4.13
C LEU A 92 -40.94 8.41 3.12
N ALA A 93 -41.54 9.57 2.82
CA ALA A 93 -42.68 9.65 1.93
C ALA A 93 -42.29 9.27 0.49
N TRP A 94 -41.15 9.78 0.01
CA TRP A 94 -40.63 9.43 -1.31
C TRP A 94 -40.14 7.98 -1.36
N LEU A 95 -39.44 7.54 -0.33
CA LEU A 95 -38.95 6.15 -0.21
C LEU A 95 -40.10 5.13 -0.24
N ARG A 96 -41.23 5.43 0.41
CA ARG A 96 -42.43 4.59 0.34
C ARG A 96 -43.07 4.58 -1.05
N ALA A 97 -42.96 5.68 -1.79
CA ALA A 97 -43.51 5.77 -3.14
C ALA A 97 -42.66 5.02 -4.18
N GLN A 98 -41.34 5.01 -4.03
CA GLN A 98 -40.37 4.42 -4.97
C GLN A 98 -39.25 3.65 -4.25
N PRO A 99 -39.57 2.58 -3.50
CA PRO A 99 -38.58 1.84 -2.72
C PRO A 99 -37.52 1.17 -3.60
N GLU A 100 -37.87 0.77 -4.82
CA GLU A 100 -36.96 0.12 -5.76
C GLU A 100 -35.80 1.03 -6.20
N ALA A 101 -35.95 2.36 -6.12
CA ALA A 101 -34.88 3.29 -6.50
C ALA A 101 -33.64 3.20 -5.59
N LEU A 102 -33.78 2.61 -4.38
CA LEU A 102 -32.63 2.36 -3.49
C LEU A 102 -31.89 1.06 -3.79
N ILE A 103 -32.49 0.11 -4.51
CA ILE A 103 -31.84 -1.20 -4.74
C ILE A 103 -30.54 -1.04 -5.54
N PRO A 104 -30.50 -0.29 -6.67
CA PRO A 104 -29.25 -0.11 -7.41
C PRO A 104 -28.10 0.55 -6.61
N PRO A 105 -28.30 1.67 -5.88
CA PRO A 105 -27.23 2.25 -5.07
C PRO A 105 -26.82 1.36 -3.89
N LEU A 106 -27.74 0.61 -3.28
CA LEU A 106 -27.40 -0.36 -2.22
C LEU A 106 -26.58 -1.54 -2.77
N LEU A 107 -26.92 -2.05 -3.96
CA LEU A 107 -26.12 -3.04 -4.66
C LEU A 107 -24.72 -2.51 -4.96
N ALA A 108 -24.63 -1.26 -5.40
CA ALA A 108 -23.37 -0.60 -5.69
C ALA A 108 -22.51 -0.40 -4.42
N LEU A 109 -23.14 -0.06 -3.29
CA LEU A 109 -22.48 0.04 -2.00
C LEU A 109 -21.97 -1.32 -1.52
N LEU A 110 -22.85 -2.33 -1.51
CA LEU A 110 -22.55 -3.68 -1.03
C LEU A 110 -21.38 -4.30 -1.80
N THR A 111 -21.45 -4.25 -3.13
CA THR A 111 -20.35 -4.74 -3.97
C THR A 111 -19.07 -3.94 -3.78
N GLY A 112 -19.14 -2.65 -3.47
CA GLY A 112 -17.94 -1.83 -3.21
C GLY A 112 -17.22 -2.13 -1.89
N ILE A 113 -17.91 -2.71 -0.90
CA ILE A 113 -17.34 -3.05 0.43
C ILE A 113 -17.16 -4.55 0.64
N LEU A 114 -17.65 -5.39 -0.27
CA LEU A 114 -17.66 -6.84 -0.10
C LEU A 114 -16.27 -7.45 0.18
N PRO A 115 -15.16 -7.03 -0.47
CA PRO A 115 -13.83 -7.50 -0.11
C PRO A 115 -13.45 -7.17 1.34
N LEU A 116 -13.83 -6.00 1.86
CA LEU A 116 -13.54 -5.64 3.25
C LEU A 116 -14.29 -6.53 4.24
N LEU A 117 -15.53 -6.91 3.91
CA LEU A 117 -16.32 -7.86 4.72
C LEU A 117 -15.65 -9.23 4.80
N GLU A 118 -15.06 -9.71 3.69
CA GLU A 118 -14.27 -10.94 3.68
C GLU A 118 -12.98 -10.79 4.48
N TYR A 119 -12.24 -9.69 4.29
CA TYR A 119 -10.97 -9.47 4.97
C TYR A 119 -11.15 -9.44 6.50
N GLY A 120 -12.26 -8.88 6.97
CA GLY A 120 -12.61 -8.77 8.38
C GLY A 120 -11.87 -7.65 9.13
N TYR A 121 -11.28 -6.69 8.42
CA TYR A 121 -10.61 -5.51 9.00
C TYR A 121 -10.61 -4.33 8.02
N PRO A 122 -10.51 -3.08 8.53
CA PRO A 122 -10.42 -1.91 7.67
C PRO A 122 -9.08 -1.86 6.94
N THR A 123 -9.12 -1.71 5.61
CA THR A 123 -7.93 -1.54 4.78
C THR A 123 -8.29 -0.97 3.40
N ILE A 124 -7.29 -0.81 2.54
CA ILE A 124 -7.43 -0.52 1.11
C ILE A 124 -7.54 -1.83 0.32
N ILE A 125 -8.41 -1.85 -0.69
CA ILE A 125 -8.71 -3.06 -1.46
C ILE A 125 -7.62 -3.35 -2.52
N GLY A 126 -7.39 -2.44 -3.47
CA GLY A 126 -6.53 -2.71 -4.63
C GLY A 126 -5.16 -2.07 -4.58
N ARG A 127 -4.49 -2.10 -5.74
CA ARG A 127 -3.06 -1.80 -5.92
C ARG A 127 -2.73 -0.37 -6.29
N GLY A 128 -3.71 0.50 -6.48
CA GLY A 128 -3.45 1.89 -6.87
C GLY A 128 -2.71 2.65 -5.78
N TRP A 129 -1.63 3.36 -6.15
CA TRP A 129 -0.75 4.05 -5.20
C TRP A 129 -1.19 5.48 -4.89
N ASP A 130 -2.21 6.00 -5.58
CA ASP A 130 -2.78 7.35 -5.36
C ASP A 130 -3.22 7.58 -3.90
N THR A 131 -3.36 6.51 -3.10
CA THR A 131 -3.58 6.57 -1.65
C THR A 131 -2.48 7.33 -0.90
N GLU A 132 -1.25 7.33 -1.40
CA GLU A 132 -0.14 8.16 -0.87
C GLU A 132 -0.38 9.66 -1.03
N ALA A 133 -1.33 10.08 -1.87
CA ALA A 133 -1.77 11.45 -1.94
C ALA A 133 -3.10 11.64 -1.20
N TYR A 134 -4.09 10.75 -1.44
CA TYR A 134 -5.43 10.95 -0.90
C TYR A 134 -5.50 10.98 0.61
N LEU A 135 -4.86 10.00 1.26
CA LEU A 135 -4.93 9.82 2.70
C LEU A 135 -4.22 10.96 3.45
N PRO A 136 -2.93 11.26 3.17
CA PRO A 136 -2.29 12.38 3.84
C PRO A 136 -2.93 13.71 3.48
N MET A 137 -3.43 13.91 2.25
CA MET A 137 -4.16 15.14 1.92
C MET A 137 -5.40 15.29 2.82
N ALA A 138 -6.21 14.25 2.98
CA ALA A 138 -7.38 14.29 3.85
C ALA A 138 -6.99 14.59 5.31
N GLN A 139 -5.94 13.95 5.83
CA GLN A 139 -5.44 14.20 7.19
C GLN A 139 -4.91 15.63 7.38
N HIS A 140 -4.05 16.11 6.48
CA HIS A 140 -3.48 17.45 6.57
C HIS A 140 -4.56 18.51 6.47
N LEU A 141 -5.55 18.33 5.59
CA LEU A 141 -6.65 19.27 5.47
C LEU A 141 -7.52 19.33 6.73
N ILE A 142 -7.55 18.31 7.60
CA ILE A 142 -8.26 18.36 8.89
C ILE A 142 -7.63 19.41 9.82
N ASP A 143 -6.31 19.47 9.89
CA ASP A 143 -5.61 20.30 10.86
C ASP A 143 -5.07 21.62 10.25
N TYR A 144 -4.79 21.65 8.95
CA TYR A 144 -4.23 22.80 8.23
C TYR A 144 -5.13 23.21 7.06
N SER A 145 -5.14 24.50 6.74
CA SER A 145 -5.60 24.94 5.42
C SER A 145 -4.55 24.57 4.37
N LEU A 146 -4.96 24.47 3.11
CA LEU A 146 -4.09 24.05 2.01
C LEU A 146 -2.76 24.86 1.92
N PRO A 147 -2.75 26.20 2.09
CA PRO A 147 -1.51 26.98 2.08
C PRO A 147 -0.62 26.77 3.32
N ARG A 148 -1.17 26.23 4.41
CA ARG A 148 -0.48 26.06 5.71
C ARG A 148 0.01 24.63 5.96
N ILE A 149 -0.24 23.69 5.04
CA ILE A 149 0.34 22.33 5.09
C ILE A 149 1.87 22.33 5.31
N PRO A 150 2.67 23.26 4.73
CA PRO A 150 4.11 23.32 5.00
C PRO A 150 4.49 23.54 6.47
N GLU A 151 3.57 24.01 7.32
CA GLU A 151 3.79 24.19 8.76
C GLU A 151 3.67 22.87 9.55
N ALA A 152 3.17 21.79 8.93
CA ALA A 152 3.05 20.48 9.58
C ALA A 152 4.44 19.87 9.87
N PRO A 153 4.55 19.00 10.90
CA PRO A 153 5.78 18.28 11.20
C PRO A 153 6.38 17.60 9.97
N GLN A 154 7.71 17.52 9.93
CA GLN A 154 8.43 16.87 8.84
C GLN A 154 7.98 15.41 8.71
N SER A 155 7.39 15.07 7.56
CA SER A 155 6.97 13.70 7.25
C SER A 155 7.09 13.41 5.76
N LEU A 156 7.20 12.12 5.43
CA LEU A 156 7.49 11.62 4.08
C LEU A 156 6.53 12.16 3.02
N LEU A 157 5.23 12.23 3.36
CA LEU A 157 4.18 12.58 2.42
C LEU A 157 3.72 14.04 2.53
N ARG A 158 4.22 14.83 3.51
CA ARG A 158 3.84 16.25 3.66
C ARG A 158 4.09 17.00 2.37
N ASP A 159 5.34 16.97 1.88
CA ASP A 159 5.77 17.73 0.70
C ASP A 159 5.10 17.23 -0.60
N LEU A 160 4.57 16.01 -0.61
CA LEU A 160 3.79 15.48 -1.73
C LEU A 160 2.46 16.24 -1.87
N VAL A 161 1.85 16.59 -0.73
CA VAL A 161 0.52 17.21 -0.62
C VAL A 161 0.55 18.71 -0.34
N THR A 162 1.72 19.32 -0.10
CA THR A 162 1.87 20.79 0.04
C THR A 162 1.50 21.51 -1.25
N HIS A 163 0.86 22.68 -1.15
CA HIS A 163 0.46 23.48 -2.31
C HIS A 163 1.64 24.20 -3.01
N PRO A 164 1.70 24.18 -4.36
CA PRO A 164 0.88 23.36 -5.24
C PRO A 164 1.30 21.89 -5.13
N PRO A 165 0.34 20.94 -5.04
CA PRO A 165 0.64 19.54 -4.81
C PRO A 165 1.66 19.04 -5.85
N ARG A 166 2.70 18.34 -5.36
CA ARG A 166 3.76 17.83 -6.24
C ARG A 166 3.27 16.71 -7.15
N ILE A 167 2.15 16.12 -6.78
CA ILE A 167 1.38 15.18 -7.56
C ILE A 167 0.20 15.92 -8.22
N GLY A 168 -0.02 15.68 -9.52
CA GLY A 168 -1.14 16.23 -10.27
C GLY A 168 -2.47 15.53 -9.97
N LEU A 169 -2.90 15.47 -8.71
CA LEU A 169 -4.23 14.96 -8.31
C LEU A 169 -5.06 16.10 -7.72
N THR A 170 -6.35 16.08 -7.98
CA THR A 170 -7.35 17.02 -7.47
C THR A 170 -7.78 16.71 -6.03
N LEU A 171 -8.17 17.75 -5.31
CA LEU A 171 -8.46 17.68 -3.86
C LEU A 171 -9.83 17.12 -3.52
N GLY A 172 -10.74 17.06 -4.49
CA GLY A 172 -12.16 16.87 -4.22
C GLY A 172 -12.51 15.62 -3.41
N PHE A 173 -11.90 14.47 -3.72
CA PHE A 173 -12.08 13.26 -2.93
C PHE A 173 -11.62 13.43 -1.48
N SER A 174 -10.41 13.95 -1.27
CA SER A 174 -9.80 14.12 0.06
C SER A 174 -10.55 15.10 0.95
N ILE A 175 -11.20 16.12 0.38
CA ILE A 175 -12.05 17.06 1.11
C ILE A 175 -13.26 16.33 1.71
N PHE A 176 -14.00 15.59 0.89
CA PHE A 176 -15.17 14.85 1.36
C PHE A 176 -14.79 13.70 2.30
N HIS A 177 -13.68 13.02 2.03
CA HIS A 177 -13.11 11.98 2.88
C HIS A 177 -12.72 12.53 4.26
N GLY A 178 -11.99 13.64 4.32
CA GLY A 178 -11.58 14.30 5.57
C GLY A 178 -12.77 14.79 6.41
N MET A 179 -13.82 15.33 5.79
CA MET A 179 -15.06 15.67 6.50
C MET A 179 -15.76 14.43 7.08
N THR A 180 -15.76 13.32 6.34
CA THR A 180 -16.31 12.05 6.83
C THR A 180 -15.49 11.50 8.01
N MET A 181 -14.16 11.62 7.98
CA MET A 181 -13.28 11.26 9.09
C MET A 181 -13.60 12.07 10.36
N ILE A 182 -13.77 13.40 10.25
CA ILE A 182 -14.13 14.25 11.40
C ILE A 182 -15.43 13.77 12.06
N PHE A 183 -16.43 13.39 11.27
CA PHE A 183 -17.74 12.97 11.77
C PHE A 183 -17.78 11.55 12.32
N SER A 184 -17.03 10.63 11.71
CA SER A 184 -17.00 9.23 12.12
C SER A 184 -15.97 8.95 13.21
N GLY A 185 -14.96 9.80 13.37
CA GLY A 185 -13.80 9.54 14.21
C GLY A 185 -12.86 8.45 13.66
N ALA A 186 -13.10 7.97 12.45
CA ALA A 186 -12.32 6.91 11.83
C ALA A 186 -10.98 7.44 11.27
N SER A 187 -9.97 6.57 11.24
CA SER A 187 -8.69 6.88 10.60
C SER A 187 -8.83 7.03 9.09
N ALA A 188 -7.81 7.62 8.45
CA ALA A 188 -7.78 7.77 7.00
C ALA A 188 -7.84 6.40 6.30
N LEU A 189 -7.09 5.41 6.82
CA LEU A 189 -7.10 4.04 6.33
C LEU A 189 -8.50 3.42 6.42
N ALA A 190 -9.14 3.50 7.58
CA ALA A 190 -10.41 2.82 7.82
C ALA A 190 -11.56 3.37 7.00
N SER A 191 -11.55 4.67 6.73
CA SER A 191 -12.64 5.36 6.04
C SER A 191 -12.50 5.41 4.50
N PHE A 192 -11.31 5.14 3.95
CA PHE A 192 -11.03 5.31 2.52
C PHE A 192 -11.94 4.48 1.60
N ALA A 193 -11.86 3.15 1.66
CA ALA A 193 -12.62 2.27 0.80
C ALA A 193 -14.16 2.37 1.00
N PRO A 194 -14.69 2.51 2.24
CA PRO A 194 -16.11 2.77 2.46
C PRO A 194 -16.60 4.07 1.82
N VAL A 195 -15.82 5.16 1.87
CA VAL A 195 -16.18 6.44 1.25
C VAL A 195 -16.22 6.30 -0.29
N ILE A 196 -15.26 5.60 -0.89
CA ILE A 196 -15.28 5.26 -2.33
C ILE A 196 -16.58 4.51 -2.70
N ALA A 197 -16.95 3.49 -1.92
CA ALA A 197 -18.16 2.71 -2.15
C ALA A 197 -19.45 3.55 -1.98
N PHE A 198 -19.47 4.47 -1.01
CA PHE A 198 -20.56 5.42 -0.83
C PHE A 198 -20.70 6.38 -2.03
N MET A 199 -19.60 6.89 -2.56
CA MET A 199 -19.61 7.79 -3.72
C MET A 199 -20.09 7.07 -4.99
N ARG A 200 -19.71 5.80 -5.15
CA ARG A 200 -20.25 4.91 -6.18
C ARG A 200 -21.77 4.72 -6.05
N ALA A 201 -22.29 4.55 -4.83
CA ALA A 201 -23.73 4.47 -4.60
C ALA A 201 -24.45 5.79 -4.92
N LEU A 202 -23.88 6.94 -4.52
CA LEU A 202 -24.42 8.25 -4.88
C LEU A 202 -24.44 8.46 -6.41
N ALA A 203 -23.39 8.04 -7.12
CA ALA A 203 -23.33 8.16 -8.57
C ALA A 203 -24.48 7.39 -9.24
N VAL A 204 -24.72 6.14 -8.85
CA VAL A 204 -25.85 5.33 -9.34
C VAL A 204 -27.20 6.01 -9.06
N LEU A 205 -27.37 6.63 -7.89
CA LEU A 205 -28.57 7.40 -7.56
C LEU A 205 -28.73 8.62 -8.48
N ALA A 206 -27.65 9.35 -8.76
CA ALA A 206 -27.65 10.47 -9.69
C ALA A 206 -28.06 10.04 -11.11
N MET A 207 -27.59 8.88 -11.57
CA MET A 207 -27.96 8.32 -12.87
C MET A 207 -29.43 7.91 -12.93
N TYR A 208 -29.98 7.31 -11.87
CA TYR A 208 -31.41 7.04 -11.78
C TYR A 208 -32.24 8.32 -11.95
N VAL A 209 -31.85 9.40 -11.25
CA VAL A 209 -32.56 10.68 -11.36
C VAL A 209 -32.39 11.30 -12.73
N TRP A 210 -31.18 11.27 -13.32
CA TRP A 210 -30.96 11.79 -14.68
C TRP A 210 -31.80 11.07 -15.74
N LEU A 211 -31.92 9.74 -15.63
CA LEU A 211 -32.79 8.96 -16.53
C LEU A 211 -34.25 9.39 -16.39
N ARG A 212 -34.75 9.55 -15.16
CA ARG A 212 -36.14 9.93 -14.88
C ARG A 212 -36.47 11.39 -15.22
N ALA A 213 -35.58 12.32 -14.88
CA ALA A 213 -35.85 13.76 -14.92
C ALA A 213 -35.39 14.42 -16.23
N THR A 214 -34.29 13.93 -16.81
CA THR A 214 -33.64 14.57 -17.97
C THR A 214 -33.89 13.76 -19.25
N MET A 215 -33.77 12.44 -19.19
CA MET A 215 -33.93 11.58 -20.37
C MET A 215 -35.35 11.04 -20.56
N ASP A 216 -36.27 11.43 -19.68
CA ASP A 216 -37.70 11.08 -19.74
C ASP A 216 -37.96 9.55 -19.79
N ALA A 217 -37.07 8.77 -19.18
CA ALA A 217 -37.25 7.33 -19.06
C ALA A 217 -38.31 7.00 -18.00
N GLY A 218 -39.04 5.91 -18.21
CA GLY A 218 -40.03 5.43 -17.25
C GLY A 218 -39.38 4.82 -16.00
N ARG A 219 -40.23 4.41 -15.06
CA ARG A 219 -39.80 3.84 -13.76
C ARG A 219 -38.99 2.56 -13.95
N VAL A 220 -39.42 1.68 -14.86
CA VAL A 220 -38.77 0.40 -15.10
C VAL A 220 -37.46 0.61 -15.86
N GLY A 221 -37.48 1.46 -16.89
CA GLY A 221 -36.30 1.79 -17.67
C GLY A 221 -35.19 2.44 -16.82
N SER A 222 -35.55 3.38 -15.93
CA SER A 222 -34.58 4.01 -15.04
C SER A 222 -34.04 3.05 -13.97
N PHE A 223 -34.90 2.19 -13.41
CA PHE A 223 -34.46 1.15 -12.48
C PHE A 223 -33.47 0.18 -13.12
N LEU A 224 -33.80 -0.35 -14.30
CA LEU A 224 -32.92 -1.26 -15.04
C LEU A 224 -31.61 -0.56 -15.45
N GLY A 225 -31.68 0.67 -15.97
CA GLY A 225 -30.50 1.44 -16.38
C GLY A 225 -29.56 1.74 -15.20
N ALA A 226 -30.10 2.13 -14.05
CA ALA A 226 -29.33 2.31 -12.83
C ALA A 226 -28.74 0.98 -12.31
N THR A 227 -29.48 -0.12 -12.42
CA THR A 227 -28.99 -1.46 -12.03
C THR A 227 -27.83 -1.91 -12.91
N LEU A 228 -27.94 -1.77 -14.24
CA LEU A 228 -26.86 -2.10 -15.18
C LEU A 228 -25.62 -1.22 -14.95
N THR A 229 -25.84 0.06 -14.61
CA THR A 229 -24.75 0.96 -14.23
C THR A 229 -24.09 0.52 -12.92
N ALA A 230 -24.87 0.08 -11.93
CA ALA A 230 -24.36 -0.52 -10.68
C ALA A 230 -23.67 -1.87 -10.91
N LEU A 231 -24.00 -2.60 -11.97
CA LEU A 231 -23.36 -3.87 -12.33
C LEU A 231 -22.13 -3.71 -13.23
N THR A 232 -21.85 -2.50 -13.72
CA THR A 232 -20.71 -2.26 -14.62
C THR A 232 -19.40 -2.54 -13.89
N SER A 233 -18.68 -3.58 -14.33
CA SER A 233 -17.46 -4.09 -13.70
C SER A 233 -16.29 -3.10 -13.77
N LEU A 234 -16.11 -2.38 -14.87
CA LEU A 234 -15.03 -1.41 -15.04
C LEU A 234 -15.03 -0.33 -13.95
N MET A 235 -16.20 0.21 -13.61
CA MET A 235 -16.29 1.24 -12.57
C MET A 235 -16.13 0.65 -11.16
N LEU A 236 -16.51 -0.61 -10.94
CA LEU A 236 -16.16 -1.30 -9.69
C LEU A 236 -14.63 -1.48 -9.58
N TRP A 237 -13.99 -1.93 -10.66
CA TRP A 237 -12.54 -2.08 -10.74
C TRP A 237 -11.81 -0.75 -10.48
N ILE A 238 -12.26 0.36 -11.06
CA ILE A 238 -11.71 1.71 -10.80
C ILE A 238 -11.80 2.05 -9.30
N GLY A 239 -12.90 1.70 -8.63
CA GLY A 239 -13.07 1.89 -7.20
C GLY A 239 -12.08 1.05 -6.39
N TYR A 240 -11.94 -0.23 -6.73
CA TYR A 240 -10.97 -1.12 -6.10
C TYR A 240 -9.53 -0.70 -6.37
N PHE A 241 -9.23 -0.16 -7.54
CA PHE A 241 -7.91 0.36 -7.89
C PHE A 241 -7.63 1.75 -7.28
N ASN A 242 -8.41 2.16 -6.26
CA ASN A 242 -8.18 3.33 -5.42
C ASN A 242 -8.33 4.68 -6.14
N PHE A 243 -9.03 4.75 -7.27
CA PHE A 243 -9.25 5.98 -8.02
C PHE A 243 -10.37 6.85 -7.42
N GLY A 244 -10.08 7.45 -6.26
CA GLY A 244 -11.01 8.29 -5.50
C GLY A 244 -11.56 9.50 -6.27
N MET A 245 -10.73 10.23 -7.02
CA MET A 245 -11.17 11.37 -7.83
C MET A 245 -12.14 10.96 -8.94
N GLN A 246 -11.92 9.80 -9.55
CA GLN A 246 -12.80 9.32 -10.61
C GLN A 246 -14.18 8.99 -10.05
N MET A 247 -14.25 8.32 -8.89
CA MET A 247 -15.53 8.13 -8.18
C MET A 247 -16.17 9.46 -7.78
N SER A 248 -15.35 10.43 -7.35
CA SER A 248 -15.76 11.78 -6.99
C SER A 248 -16.46 12.51 -8.12
N ALA A 249 -15.87 12.50 -9.31
CA ALA A 249 -16.45 13.15 -10.46
C ALA A 249 -17.63 12.36 -11.06
N TRP A 250 -17.61 11.03 -10.99
CA TRP A 250 -18.69 10.19 -11.56
C TRP A 250 -20.05 10.52 -10.95
N CYS A 251 -20.09 10.81 -9.64
CA CYS A 251 -21.29 11.27 -8.95
C CYS A 251 -21.83 12.61 -9.48
N LEU A 252 -20.96 13.49 -9.99
CA LEU A 252 -21.29 14.84 -10.39
C LEU A 252 -21.83 14.93 -11.82
N LEU A 253 -21.43 14.04 -12.72
CA LEU A 253 -21.81 14.10 -14.14
C LEU A 253 -23.32 14.12 -14.34
N ALA A 254 -24.03 13.10 -13.84
CA ALA A 254 -25.47 12.97 -14.02
C ALA A 254 -26.25 14.07 -13.26
N LEU A 255 -25.73 14.49 -12.11
CA LEU A 255 -26.30 15.59 -11.33
C LEU A 255 -26.20 16.90 -12.08
N ALA A 256 -25.01 17.26 -12.58
CA ALA A 256 -24.75 18.52 -13.29
C ALA A 256 -25.56 18.61 -14.60
N LEU A 257 -25.71 17.50 -15.33
CA LEU A 257 -26.60 17.45 -16.51
C LEU A 257 -28.06 17.73 -16.13
N THR A 258 -28.53 17.16 -15.02
CA THR A 258 -29.91 17.29 -14.56
C THR A 258 -30.21 18.69 -14.02
N THR A 259 -29.36 19.20 -13.11
CA THR A 259 -29.56 20.52 -12.51
C THR A 259 -29.23 21.64 -13.48
N GLY A 260 -28.20 21.47 -14.33
CA GLY A 260 -27.80 22.45 -15.34
C GLY A 260 -28.90 22.71 -16.36
N LEU A 261 -29.44 21.65 -16.97
CA LEU A 261 -30.52 21.80 -17.96
C LEU A 261 -31.77 22.42 -17.34
N ALA A 262 -32.18 21.93 -16.16
CA ALA A 262 -33.33 22.47 -15.44
C ALA A 262 -33.15 23.94 -15.05
N ALA A 263 -31.94 24.35 -14.64
CA ALA A 263 -31.64 25.73 -14.29
C ALA A 263 -31.67 26.66 -15.52
N VAL A 264 -31.19 26.22 -16.68
CA VAL A 264 -31.26 27.01 -17.92
C VAL A 264 -32.72 27.25 -18.32
N ASP A 265 -33.57 26.22 -18.28
CA ASP A 265 -35.00 26.34 -18.57
C ASP A 265 -35.69 27.31 -17.60
N ASP A 266 -35.40 27.17 -16.32
CA ASP A 266 -35.99 27.97 -15.24
C ASP A 266 -35.54 29.44 -15.32
N LEU A 267 -34.27 29.68 -15.66
CA LEU A 267 -33.69 31.01 -15.86
C LEU A 267 -34.22 31.68 -17.13
N ALA A 268 -34.45 30.92 -18.20
CA ALA A 268 -35.08 31.45 -19.41
C ALA A 268 -36.53 31.92 -19.15
N GLN A 269 -37.27 31.21 -18.29
CA GLN A 269 -38.65 31.55 -17.93
C GLN A 269 -38.75 32.67 -16.89
N ARG A 270 -38.03 32.54 -15.77
CA ARG A 270 -38.20 33.39 -14.57
C ARG A 270 -37.10 34.44 -14.41
N ARG A 271 -36.10 34.46 -15.30
CA ARG A 271 -34.96 35.40 -15.27
C ARG A 271 -34.33 35.43 -13.87
N LEU A 272 -34.04 36.62 -13.33
CA LEU A 272 -33.39 36.80 -12.03
C LEU A 272 -34.10 36.11 -10.86
N ALA A 273 -35.41 35.80 -10.95
CA ALA A 273 -36.11 35.07 -9.90
C ALA A 273 -35.65 33.60 -9.76
N ALA A 274 -34.98 33.03 -10.77
CA ALA A 274 -34.42 31.68 -10.75
C ALA A 274 -32.96 31.62 -10.23
N TRP A 275 -32.42 32.71 -9.67
CA TRP A 275 -31.00 32.79 -9.28
C TRP A 275 -30.54 31.67 -8.36
N ARG A 276 -31.41 31.15 -7.47
CA ARG A 276 -31.07 30.05 -6.55
C ARG A 276 -30.78 28.75 -7.29
N GLY A 277 -31.59 28.40 -8.28
CA GLY A 277 -31.39 27.22 -9.11
C GLY A 277 -30.18 27.37 -10.03
N ALA A 278 -29.98 28.57 -10.58
CA ALA A 278 -28.79 28.88 -11.36
C ALA A 278 -27.50 28.76 -10.54
N LEU A 279 -27.49 29.26 -9.29
CA LEU A 279 -26.35 29.13 -8.38
C LEU A 279 -26.05 27.67 -8.03
N LEU A 280 -27.08 26.88 -7.67
CA LEU A 280 -26.91 25.45 -7.38
C LEU A 280 -26.32 24.69 -8.58
N ALA A 281 -26.85 24.96 -9.78
CA ALA A 281 -26.34 24.35 -11.01
C ALA A 281 -24.90 24.79 -11.32
N ALA A 282 -24.57 26.06 -11.12
CA ALA A 282 -23.20 26.57 -11.31
C ALA A 282 -22.21 25.89 -10.37
N ILE A 283 -22.58 25.71 -9.09
CA ILE A 283 -21.78 24.99 -8.09
C ILE A 283 -21.61 23.51 -8.51
N ALA A 284 -22.68 22.84 -8.96
CA ALA A 284 -22.60 21.45 -9.41
C ALA A 284 -21.67 21.27 -10.64
N LEU A 285 -21.68 22.23 -11.57
CA LEU A 285 -20.76 22.24 -12.71
C LEU A 285 -19.32 22.55 -12.29
N ALA A 286 -19.12 23.54 -11.41
CA ALA A 286 -17.81 23.90 -10.87
C ALA A 286 -17.19 22.80 -10.00
N ALA A 287 -18.00 21.93 -9.41
CA ALA A 287 -17.54 20.78 -8.65
C ALA A 287 -16.84 19.71 -9.50
N ILE A 288 -17.15 19.60 -10.81
CA ILE A 288 -16.53 18.59 -11.69
C ILE A 288 -15.00 18.77 -11.77
N PRO A 289 -14.45 19.95 -12.11
CA PRO A 289 -13.00 20.15 -12.11
C PRO A 289 -12.37 20.10 -10.71
N ILE A 290 -13.10 20.46 -9.64
CA ILE A 290 -12.64 20.25 -8.25
C ILE A 290 -12.47 18.76 -7.94
N ALA A 291 -13.38 17.92 -8.45
CA ALA A 291 -13.33 16.48 -8.27
C ALA A 291 -12.27 15.83 -9.14
N TYR A 292 -12.25 16.10 -10.45
CA TYR A 292 -11.32 15.51 -11.42
C TYR A 292 -11.34 16.24 -12.78
N TYR A 293 -10.27 16.98 -13.14
CA TYR A 293 -10.20 17.71 -14.42
C TYR A 293 -10.46 16.84 -15.67
N PRO A 294 -9.88 15.63 -15.81
CA PRO A 294 -10.09 14.81 -17.00
C PRO A 294 -11.53 14.31 -17.18
N ALA A 295 -12.39 14.38 -16.16
CA ALA A 295 -13.83 14.11 -16.34
C ALA A 295 -14.48 15.08 -17.33
N LEU A 296 -13.93 16.30 -17.50
CA LEU A 296 -14.42 17.29 -18.45
C LEU A 296 -14.39 16.82 -19.89
N VAL A 297 -13.49 15.90 -20.25
CA VAL A 297 -13.40 15.32 -21.59
C VAL A 297 -14.71 14.63 -22.00
N ILE A 298 -15.44 14.06 -21.04
CA ILE A 298 -16.75 13.44 -21.28
C ILE A 298 -17.89 14.37 -20.87
N ALA A 299 -17.74 15.13 -19.78
CA ALA A 299 -18.79 16.02 -19.30
C ALA A 299 -19.14 17.12 -20.32
N VAL A 300 -18.14 17.76 -20.95
CA VAL A 300 -18.37 18.85 -21.92
C VAL A 300 -19.16 18.38 -23.15
N PRO A 301 -18.82 17.26 -23.82
CA PRO A 301 -19.65 16.70 -24.88
C PRO A 301 -21.09 16.40 -24.45
N LEU A 302 -21.29 15.83 -23.26
CA LEU A 302 -22.64 15.50 -22.75
C LEU A 302 -23.46 16.75 -22.45
N ILE A 303 -22.87 17.77 -21.84
CA ILE A 303 -23.52 19.06 -21.58
C ILE A 303 -23.89 19.74 -22.91
N SER A 304 -22.97 19.72 -23.89
CA SER A 304 -23.20 20.27 -25.23
C SER A 304 -24.35 19.56 -25.93
N ALA A 305 -24.41 18.23 -25.86
CA ALA A 305 -25.50 17.44 -26.44
C ALA A 305 -26.86 17.74 -25.78
N ALA A 306 -26.91 17.79 -24.45
CA ALA A 306 -28.14 18.10 -23.71
C ALA A 306 -28.65 19.52 -24.03
N GLY A 307 -27.74 20.51 -24.07
CA GLY A 307 -28.06 21.88 -24.45
C GLY A 307 -28.53 22.02 -25.90
N ALA A 308 -27.83 21.38 -26.84
CA ALA A 308 -28.20 21.37 -28.25
C ALA A 308 -29.56 20.71 -28.47
N ALA A 309 -29.81 19.57 -27.83
CA ALA A 309 -31.12 18.91 -27.87
C ALA A 309 -32.21 19.87 -27.42
N ARG A 310 -32.05 20.50 -26.25
CA ARG A 310 -33.04 21.44 -25.72
C ARG A 310 -33.26 22.68 -26.59
N LEU A 311 -32.21 23.20 -27.21
CA LEU A 311 -32.30 24.31 -28.15
C LEU A 311 -33.14 23.92 -29.38
N PHE A 312 -32.86 22.76 -29.98
CA PHE A 312 -33.61 22.24 -31.11
C PHE A 312 -35.07 21.92 -30.76
N GLU A 313 -35.35 21.36 -29.58
CA GLU A 313 -36.72 21.14 -29.11
C GLU A 313 -37.51 22.45 -29.08
N THR A 314 -36.90 23.52 -28.59
CA THR A 314 -37.53 24.83 -28.46
C THR A 314 -37.67 25.53 -29.82
N TRP A 315 -36.77 25.26 -30.75
CA TRP A 315 -36.87 25.78 -32.11
C TRP A 315 -37.98 25.10 -32.92
N ARG A 316 -38.17 23.78 -32.76
CA ARG A 316 -39.22 23.01 -33.42
C ARG A 316 -40.60 23.21 -32.78
N HIS A 317 -40.64 23.34 -31.45
CA HIS A 317 -41.87 23.54 -30.69
C HIS A 317 -41.74 24.79 -29.81
N PRO A 318 -41.95 26.00 -30.39
CA PRO A 318 -41.84 27.25 -29.66
C PRO A 318 -42.80 27.27 -28.46
N GLN A 319 -42.28 27.67 -27.31
CA GLN A 319 -43.06 27.83 -26.08
C GLN A 319 -43.24 29.33 -25.80
N PRO A 320 -44.36 29.76 -25.19
CA PRO A 320 -44.68 31.19 -25.04
C PRO A 320 -43.62 31.98 -24.27
N TYR A 321 -42.93 31.33 -23.34
CA TYR A 321 -42.00 31.97 -22.39
C TYR A 321 -40.54 31.53 -22.56
N THR A 322 -40.25 30.56 -23.41
CA THR A 322 -38.88 30.11 -23.68
C THR A 322 -38.63 30.10 -25.19
N THR A 323 -37.77 31.02 -25.62
CA THR A 323 -37.27 31.13 -27.00
C THR A 323 -35.81 30.64 -27.07
N PRO A 324 -35.31 30.27 -28.26
CA PRO A 324 -33.90 29.93 -28.46
C PRO A 324 -32.93 31.00 -27.93
N ILE A 325 -33.27 32.29 -28.12
CA ILE A 325 -32.46 33.41 -27.63
C ILE A 325 -32.46 33.45 -26.10
N SER A 326 -33.62 33.30 -25.45
CA SER A 326 -33.67 33.29 -23.97
C SER A 326 -32.90 32.12 -23.37
N LEU A 327 -32.90 30.95 -24.04
CA LEU A 327 -32.12 29.79 -23.60
C LEU A 327 -30.61 30.04 -23.75
N ALA A 328 -30.18 30.65 -24.86
CA ALA A 328 -28.78 31.00 -25.07
C ALA A 328 -28.29 32.02 -24.03
N LEU A 329 -29.08 33.05 -23.73
CA LEU A 329 -28.76 34.04 -22.69
C LEU A 329 -28.73 33.41 -21.29
N ALA A 330 -29.69 32.53 -20.98
CA ALA A 330 -29.69 31.79 -19.72
C ALA A 330 -28.46 30.87 -19.59
N ALA A 331 -28.07 30.18 -20.66
CA ALA A 331 -26.87 29.36 -20.68
C ALA A 331 -25.60 30.19 -20.50
N LEU A 332 -25.48 31.37 -21.13
CA LEU A 332 -24.36 32.29 -20.92
C LEU A 332 -24.30 32.81 -19.48
N ALA A 333 -25.44 33.14 -18.88
CA ALA A 333 -25.50 33.57 -17.48
C ALA A 333 -25.05 32.43 -16.53
N LEU A 334 -25.51 31.20 -16.77
CA LEU A 334 -25.06 30.03 -16.01
C LEU A 334 -23.56 29.76 -16.21
N ALA A 335 -23.04 29.92 -17.43
CA ALA A 335 -21.62 29.78 -17.73
C ALA A 335 -20.77 30.82 -16.98
N GLY A 336 -21.21 32.09 -16.93
CA GLY A 336 -20.56 33.13 -16.15
C GLY A 336 -20.51 32.81 -14.65
N LEU A 337 -21.64 32.35 -14.09
CA LEU A 337 -21.70 31.90 -12.69
C LEU A 337 -20.78 30.69 -12.43
N THR A 338 -20.75 29.73 -13.37
CA THR A 338 -19.90 28.53 -13.27
C THR A 338 -18.42 28.91 -13.31
N LEU A 339 -18.03 29.84 -14.18
CA LEU A 339 -16.65 30.32 -14.27
C LEU A 339 -16.23 31.04 -12.99
N ALA A 340 -17.08 31.90 -12.46
CA ALA A 340 -16.85 32.55 -11.16
C ALA A 340 -16.72 31.51 -10.02
N ALA A 341 -17.61 30.52 -9.99
CA ALA A 341 -17.57 29.43 -9.02
C ALA A 341 -16.40 28.45 -9.21
N SER A 342 -15.72 28.49 -10.36
CA SER A 342 -14.56 27.63 -10.69
C SER A 342 -13.22 28.36 -10.59
N ALA A 343 -13.19 29.66 -10.26
CA ALA A 343 -11.99 30.48 -10.37
C ALA A 343 -10.76 29.88 -9.66
N LEU A 344 -10.91 29.40 -8.42
CA LEU A 344 -9.82 28.75 -7.69
C LEU A 344 -9.42 27.38 -8.28
N ALA A 345 -10.37 26.60 -8.79
CA ALA A 345 -10.06 25.33 -9.44
C ALA A 345 -9.32 25.53 -10.77
N VAL A 346 -9.62 26.61 -11.50
CA VAL A 346 -8.87 26.98 -12.71
C VAL A 346 -7.43 27.37 -12.34
N GLN A 347 -7.24 28.13 -11.26
CA GLN A 347 -5.90 28.46 -10.77
C GLN A 347 -5.12 27.19 -10.36
N ASP A 348 -5.71 26.34 -9.52
CA ASP A 348 -5.12 25.06 -9.08
C ASP A 348 -4.73 24.15 -10.26
N TYR A 349 -5.54 24.11 -11.31
CA TYR A 349 -5.22 23.37 -12.54
C TYR A 349 -3.89 23.81 -13.16
N PHE A 350 -3.67 25.12 -13.28
CA PHE A 350 -2.47 25.65 -13.93
C PHE A 350 -1.23 25.53 -13.02
N GLU A 351 -1.39 25.74 -11.72
CA GLU A 351 -0.30 25.65 -10.76
C GLU A 351 0.13 24.20 -10.45
N GLY A 352 -0.81 23.25 -10.49
CA GLY A 352 -0.59 21.84 -10.19
C GLY A 352 -0.66 20.93 -11.41
N PHE A 353 -1.88 20.54 -11.81
CA PHE A 353 -2.12 19.45 -12.75
C PHE A 353 -1.46 19.65 -14.13
N SER A 354 -1.70 20.79 -14.78
CA SER A 354 -1.19 21.09 -16.12
C SER A 354 0.33 21.16 -16.14
N PHE A 355 0.93 21.78 -15.13
CA PHE A 355 2.38 21.88 -15.01
C PHE A 355 3.01 20.49 -14.84
N ARG A 356 2.51 19.67 -13.92
CA ARG A 356 3.09 18.34 -13.64
C ARG A 356 2.98 17.37 -14.80
N TYR A 357 1.84 17.33 -15.50
CA TYR A 357 1.68 16.48 -16.68
C TYR A 357 2.42 16.99 -17.92
N SER A 358 2.96 18.21 -17.90
CA SER A 358 3.90 18.67 -18.95
C SER A 358 5.33 18.14 -18.75
N LEU A 359 5.66 17.65 -17.55
CA LEU A 359 7.02 17.26 -17.16
C LEU A 359 7.32 15.77 -17.30
N ILE A 360 6.30 14.90 -17.35
CA ILE A 360 6.47 13.44 -17.32
C ILE A 360 5.46 12.82 -18.29
N GLU A 361 5.91 11.82 -19.06
CA GLU A 361 5.02 10.90 -19.78
C GLU A 361 4.93 9.59 -18.97
N PRO A 362 4.02 9.49 -17.98
CA PRO A 362 3.85 8.23 -17.27
C PRO A 362 3.10 7.24 -18.17
N LYS A 363 3.84 6.27 -18.71
CA LYS A 363 3.25 5.00 -19.15
C LYS A 363 2.87 4.20 -17.90
N ILE A 364 1.71 4.51 -17.34
CA ILE A 364 1.03 3.74 -16.30
C ILE A 364 -0.37 3.49 -16.81
N GLY A 365 -0.80 2.24 -16.92
CA GLY A 365 -2.12 1.88 -17.44
C GLY A 365 -2.12 0.60 -18.24
N PRO A 366 -3.25 0.24 -18.88
CA PRO A 366 -3.30 -0.92 -19.76
C PRO A 366 -2.44 -0.69 -20.99
N ASP A 367 -1.79 -1.75 -21.47
CA ASP A 367 -0.97 -1.72 -22.69
C ASP A 367 -1.82 -1.79 -23.99
N ARG A 368 -3.14 -1.61 -23.85
CA ARG A 368 -4.10 -1.67 -24.95
C ARG A 368 -5.29 -0.75 -24.73
N PHE A 369 -5.89 -0.32 -25.82
CA PHE A 369 -7.24 0.26 -25.80
C PHE A 369 -8.26 -0.81 -25.35
N ILE A 370 -9.11 -0.45 -24.39
CA ILE A 370 -10.16 -1.34 -23.89
C ILE A 370 -11.30 -1.52 -24.89
N GLY A 371 -11.90 -2.70 -24.88
CA GLY A 371 -13.02 -3.06 -25.74
C GLY A 371 -14.35 -2.42 -25.31
N VAL A 372 -15.33 -2.41 -26.20
CA VAL A 372 -16.69 -1.93 -25.87
C VAL A 372 -17.36 -2.83 -24.82
N ASP A 373 -17.08 -4.12 -24.87
CA ASP A 373 -17.49 -5.10 -23.87
C ASP A 373 -16.95 -4.77 -22.47
N GLU A 374 -15.71 -4.33 -22.34
CA GLU A 374 -15.12 -3.90 -21.05
C GLU A 374 -15.70 -2.55 -20.60
N ILE A 375 -15.89 -1.60 -21.52
CA ILE A 375 -16.52 -0.31 -21.22
C ILE A 375 -17.92 -0.51 -20.64
N LEU A 376 -18.68 -1.46 -21.21
CA LEU A 376 -20.00 -1.83 -20.74
C LEU A 376 -19.98 -2.72 -19.49
N GLY A 377 -18.85 -3.36 -19.19
CA GLY A 377 -18.71 -4.30 -18.08
C GLY A 377 -19.35 -5.66 -18.36
N LEU A 378 -19.40 -6.08 -19.63
CA LEU A 378 -19.74 -7.44 -20.04
C LEU A 378 -18.56 -8.40 -19.89
N THR A 379 -17.33 -7.88 -19.84
CA THR A 379 -16.09 -8.57 -19.52
C THR A 379 -15.40 -7.88 -18.35
N ALA A 380 -14.72 -8.67 -17.51
CA ALA A 380 -14.01 -8.15 -16.34
C ALA A 380 -12.71 -7.48 -16.81
N PHE A 381 -12.55 -6.20 -16.50
CA PHE A 381 -11.32 -5.47 -16.81
C PHE A 381 -10.18 -5.87 -15.88
N ARG A 382 -8.98 -6.06 -16.46
CA ARG A 382 -7.70 -6.31 -15.79
C ARG A 382 -6.59 -5.57 -16.52
N LEU A 383 -5.51 -5.24 -15.81
CA LEU A 383 -4.34 -4.57 -16.43
C LEU A 383 -3.65 -5.50 -17.43
N SER A 384 -3.41 -6.76 -17.04
CA SER A 384 -3.05 -7.82 -17.98
C SER A 384 -4.30 -8.41 -18.63
N ASN A 385 -4.18 -8.87 -19.87
CA ASN A 385 -5.31 -9.41 -20.63
C ASN A 385 -5.64 -10.88 -20.30
N ASP A 386 -5.26 -11.36 -19.12
CA ASP A 386 -5.34 -12.76 -18.72
C ASP A 386 -6.48 -13.03 -17.72
N GLY A 387 -6.83 -14.31 -17.56
CA GLY A 387 -7.78 -14.76 -16.54
C GLY A 387 -9.20 -15.00 -17.06
N ASP A 388 -10.05 -15.52 -16.16
CA ASP A 388 -11.40 -15.95 -16.52
C ASP A 388 -12.26 -14.78 -17.00
N GLN A 389 -13.10 -15.07 -18.00
CA GLN A 389 -14.08 -14.15 -18.57
C GLN A 389 -15.41 -14.88 -18.79
N PRO A 390 -16.54 -14.15 -18.88
CA PRO A 390 -17.77 -14.75 -19.38
C PRO A 390 -17.56 -15.37 -20.78
N PRO A 391 -18.28 -16.43 -21.16
CA PRO A 391 -18.13 -17.06 -22.47
C PRO A 391 -18.29 -16.06 -23.62
N SER A 392 -17.35 -16.04 -24.57
CA SER A 392 -17.30 -15.07 -25.69
C SER A 392 -18.57 -15.07 -26.54
N LEU A 393 -19.18 -16.24 -26.77
CA LEU A 393 -20.46 -16.34 -27.46
C LEU A 393 -21.57 -15.60 -26.70
N LEU A 394 -21.65 -15.76 -25.38
CA LEU A 394 -22.64 -15.05 -24.55
C LEU A 394 -22.41 -13.55 -24.56
N ILE A 395 -21.15 -13.10 -24.55
CA ILE A 395 -20.81 -11.67 -24.67
C ILE A 395 -21.27 -11.13 -26.02
N GLY A 396 -21.00 -11.85 -27.12
CA GLY A 396 -21.47 -11.47 -28.45
C GLY A 396 -22.99 -11.34 -28.54
N VAL A 397 -23.74 -12.30 -27.97
CA VAL A 397 -25.20 -12.24 -27.91
C VAL A 397 -25.68 -11.11 -26.98
N ALA A 398 -25.02 -10.85 -25.86
CA ALA A 398 -25.35 -9.75 -24.95
C ALA A 398 -25.11 -8.38 -25.58
N LEU A 399 -24.06 -8.22 -26.40
CA LEU A 399 -23.82 -7.01 -27.19
C LEU A 399 -24.94 -6.77 -28.19
N LEU A 400 -25.37 -7.80 -28.93
CA LEU A 400 -26.54 -7.70 -29.81
C LEU A 400 -27.82 -7.38 -29.02
N ALA A 401 -28.01 -8.01 -27.86
CA ALA A 401 -29.12 -7.76 -26.95
C ALA A 401 -29.08 -6.35 -26.32
N THR A 402 -27.94 -5.65 -26.40
CA THR A 402 -27.80 -4.25 -25.98
C THR A 402 -28.18 -3.30 -27.13
N VAL A 403 -27.64 -3.56 -28.33
CA VAL A 403 -27.87 -2.70 -29.51
C VAL A 403 -29.33 -2.71 -29.96
N LEU A 404 -29.98 -3.87 -30.01
CA LEU A 404 -31.36 -3.97 -30.52
C LEU A 404 -32.38 -3.17 -29.70
N PRO A 405 -32.44 -3.28 -28.36
CA PRO A 405 -33.25 -2.38 -27.55
C PRO A 405 -32.81 -0.92 -27.67
N GLY A 406 -31.50 -0.64 -27.72
CA GLY A 406 -31.01 0.72 -27.93
C GLY A 406 -31.59 1.38 -29.19
N CYS A 407 -31.61 0.66 -30.31
CA CYS A 407 -32.28 1.10 -31.54
C CYS A 407 -33.79 1.28 -31.34
N ALA A 408 -34.45 0.37 -30.61
CA ALA A 408 -35.87 0.50 -30.29
C ALA A 408 -36.17 1.76 -29.43
N ALA A 409 -35.24 2.18 -28.57
CA ALA A 409 -35.34 3.43 -27.82
C ALA A 409 -35.28 4.69 -28.73
N LEU A 410 -34.80 4.58 -29.96
CA LEU A 410 -34.78 5.69 -30.92
C LEU A 410 -35.98 5.65 -31.88
N VAL A 411 -36.58 4.47 -32.08
CA VAL A 411 -37.63 4.27 -33.09
C VAL A 411 -39.04 4.15 -32.50
N LEU A 412 -39.21 3.53 -31.32
CA LEU A 412 -40.53 3.32 -30.72
C LEU A 412 -40.99 4.56 -29.93
N PRO A 413 -42.28 4.96 -29.99
CA PRO A 413 -42.83 6.05 -29.17
C PRO A 413 -43.00 5.62 -27.69
N HIS A 414 -43.47 6.52 -26.82
CA HIS A 414 -43.87 6.17 -25.45
C HIS A 414 -45.37 5.84 -25.39
N ARG A 415 -45.74 4.70 -24.78
CA ARG A 415 -47.15 4.22 -24.82
C ARG A 415 -48.09 5.02 -23.91
N TRP A 416 -47.59 5.59 -22.82
CA TRP A 416 -48.40 6.37 -21.86
C TRP A 416 -48.43 7.87 -22.15
N ARG A 417 -47.79 8.29 -23.24
CA ARG A 417 -47.68 9.69 -23.62
C ARG A 417 -48.18 9.83 -25.06
N ASN A 418 -49.46 10.16 -25.23
CA ASN A 418 -50.10 10.40 -26.53
C ASN A 418 -49.64 11.70 -27.24
N ASP A 419 -48.57 12.32 -26.75
CA ASP A 419 -47.99 13.54 -27.29
C ASP A 419 -46.87 13.18 -28.26
N ALA A 420 -47.14 13.32 -29.56
CA ALA A 420 -46.17 13.04 -30.63
C ALA A 420 -44.89 13.88 -30.47
N ASP A 421 -45.03 15.13 -30.01
CA ASP A 421 -43.92 16.05 -29.77
C ASP A 421 -43.03 15.55 -28.63
N ALA A 422 -43.61 14.96 -27.58
CA ALA A 422 -42.83 14.37 -26.48
C ALA A 422 -41.96 13.20 -26.94
N GLY A 423 -42.47 12.36 -27.84
CA GLY A 423 -41.72 11.26 -28.44
C GLY A 423 -40.51 11.75 -29.25
N GLU A 424 -40.68 12.83 -30.02
CA GLU A 424 -39.61 13.44 -30.80
C GLU A 424 -38.52 14.05 -29.91
N ARG A 425 -38.89 14.80 -28.87
CA ARG A 425 -37.94 15.39 -27.90
C ARG A 425 -37.04 14.32 -27.27
N THR A 426 -37.63 13.24 -26.77
CA THR A 426 -36.87 12.17 -26.10
C THR A 426 -35.91 11.45 -27.07
N ARG A 427 -36.32 11.23 -28.33
CA ARG A 427 -35.43 10.66 -29.36
C ARG A 427 -34.25 11.58 -29.64
N LEU A 428 -34.51 12.87 -29.82
CA LEU A 428 -33.48 13.86 -30.09
C LEU A 428 -32.41 13.93 -28.99
N ARG A 429 -32.83 13.93 -27.71
CA ARG A 429 -31.92 13.88 -26.55
C ARG A 429 -31.01 12.66 -26.61
N TRP A 430 -31.57 11.47 -26.82
CA TRP A 430 -30.78 10.24 -26.91
C TRP A 430 -29.82 10.24 -28.11
N THR A 431 -30.29 10.64 -29.30
CA THR A 431 -29.46 10.69 -30.50
C THR A 431 -28.25 11.61 -30.32
N LEU A 432 -28.45 12.83 -29.82
CA LEU A 432 -27.35 13.77 -29.62
C LEU A 432 -26.40 13.33 -28.50
N THR A 433 -26.91 12.75 -27.43
CA THR A 433 -26.08 12.25 -26.31
C THR A 433 -25.19 11.09 -26.77
N ILE A 434 -25.73 10.13 -27.53
CA ILE A 434 -24.96 9.01 -28.08
C ILE A 434 -23.95 9.48 -29.11
N ALA A 435 -24.33 10.42 -29.98
CA ALA A 435 -23.41 11.01 -30.95
C ALA A 435 -22.23 11.71 -30.26
N ALA A 436 -22.48 12.43 -29.15
CA ALA A 436 -21.43 13.07 -28.36
C ALA A 436 -20.50 12.06 -27.68
N VAL A 437 -21.05 10.98 -27.10
CA VAL A 437 -20.23 9.89 -26.53
C VAL A 437 -19.37 9.23 -27.61
N ALA A 438 -19.95 8.89 -28.76
CA ALA A 438 -19.23 8.28 -29.87
C ALA A 438 -18.11 9.21 -30.38
N ALA A 439 -18.41 10.49 -30.58
CA ALA A 439 -17.41 11.48 -31.00
C ALA A 439 -16.27 11.62 -29.98
N ALA A 440 -16.59 11.65 -28.68
CA ALA A 440 -15.58 11.74 -27.62
C ALA A 440 -14.68 10.50 -27.57
N LEU A 441 -15.24 9.29 -27.69
CA LEU A 441 -14.48 8.04 -27.73
C LEU A 441 -13.62 7.92 -28.98
N ILE A 442 -14.14 8.31 -30.15
CA ILE A 442 -13.39 8.37 -31.41
C ILE A 442 -12.21 9.34 -31.28
N TRP A 443 -12.45 10.52 -30.71
CA TRP A 443 -11.40 11.52 -30.50
C TRP A 443 -10.33 11.03 -29.51
N LEU A 444 -10.73 10.41 -28.39
CA LEU A 444 -9.80 9.82 -27.43
C LEU A 444 -8.98 8.67 -28.03
N ARG A 445 -9.57 7.87 -28.93
CA ARG A 445 -8.87 6.74 -29.56
C ARG A 445 -7.94 7.16 -30.69
N PHE A 446 -8.39 8.06 -31.56
CA PHE A 446 -7.69 8.37 -32.81
C PHE A 446 -7.08 9.78 -32.86
N GLY A 447 -7.65 10.74 -32.12
CA GLY A 447 -7.15 12.13 -32.08
C GLY A 447 -6.06 12.37 -31.04
N ARG A 448 -6.08 11.62 -29.92
CA ARG A 448 -5.08 11.68 -28.84
C ARG A 448 -4.82 10.27 -28.28
N PRO A 449 -4.17 9.38 -29.07
CA PRO A 449 -3.99 7.99 -28.68
C PRO A 449 -3.19 7.88 -27.38
N TYR A 450 -3.89 7.51 -26.31
CA TYR A 450 -3.32 7.23 -25.00
C TYR A 450 -4.25 6.23 -24.30
N GLU A 451 -3.82 4.98 -24.19
CA GLU A 451 -4.62 3.83 -23.77
C GLU A 451 -5.20 4.03 -22.36
N TYR A 452 -4.36 4.50 -21.44
CA TYR A 452 -4.78 4.80 -20.07
C TYR A 452 -5.78 5.96 -19.99
N GLY A 453 -5.53 7.04 -20.73
CA GLY A 453 -6.45 8.17 -20.84
C GLY A 453 -7.78 7.77 -21.46
N PHE A 454 -7.74 6.92 -22.49
CA PHE A 454 -8.93 6.34 -23.12
C PHE A 454 -9.73 5.51 -22.13
N MET A 455 -9.09 4.59 -21.38
CA MET A 455 -9.77 3.78 -20.37
C MET A 455 -10.45 4.64 -19.31
N LYS A 456 -9.74 5.64 -18.76
CA LYS A 456 -10.30 6.58 -17.77
C LYS A 456 -11.47 7.39 -18.32
N GLY A 457 -11.37 7.89 -19.56
CA GLY A 457 -12.45 8.63 -20.21
C GLY A 457 -13.65 7.74 -20.50
N ALA A 458 -13.41 6.57 -21.11
CA ALA A 458 -14.46 5.65 -21.54
C ALA A 458 -15.28 5.10 -20.37
N ALA A 459 -14.68 4.95 -19.18
CA ALA A 459 -15.38 4.54 -17.97
C ALA A 459 -16.59 5.44 -17.63
N TYR A 460 -16.56 6.73 -17.99
CA TYR A 460 -17.68 7.65 -17.77
C TYR A 460 -18.85 7.50 -18.76
N THR A 461 -18.76 6.62 -19.75
CA THR A 461 -19.73 6.57 -20.87
C THR A 461 -20.80 5.48 -20.72
N SER A 462 -20.54 4.44 -19.93
CA SER A 462 -21.38 3.24 -19.84
C SER A 462 -22.82 3.54 -19.42
N PHE A 463 -23.02 4.45 -18.46
CA PHE A 463 -24.36 4.80 -17.96
C PHE A 463 -25.28 5.37 -19.04
N VAL A 464 -24.73 6.02 -20.08
CA VAL A 464 -25.49 6.54 -21.21
C VAL A 464 -26.00 5.38 -22.07
N ILE A 465 -25.13 4.42 -22.37
CA ILE A 465 -25.47 3.25 -23.20
C ILE A 465 -26.48 2.36 -22.45
N TRP A 466 -26.27 2.15 -21.16
CA TRP A 466 -27.21 1.41 -20.32
C TRP A 466 -28.55 2.10 -20.13
N GLY A 467 -28.55 3.43 -20.01
CA GLY A 467 -29.77 4.23 -20.02
C GLY A 467 -30.59 4.08 -21.29
N LEU A 468 -29.94 4.15 -22.46
CA LEU A 468 -30.59 3.99 -23.77
C LEU A 468 -31.17 2.58 -23.91
N THR A 469 -30.35 1.57 -23.61
CA THR A 469 -30.73 0.15 -23.71
C THR A 469 -31.92 -0.17 -22.81
N ALA A 470 -31.88 0.28 -21.55
CA ALA A 470 -32.96 0.06 -20.60
C ALA A 470 -34.26 0.78 -21.00
N SER A 471 -34.15 1.99 -21.55
CA SER A 471 -35.29 2.72 -22.14
C SER A 471 -35.89 1.96 -23.32
N GLY A 472 -35.05 1.30 -24.11
CA GLY A 472 -35.44 0.43 -25.22
C GLY A 472 -36.20 -0.80 -24.78
N VAL A 473 -35.67 -1.51 -23.79
CA VAL A 473 -36.33 -2.69 -23.17
C VAL A 473 -37.71 -2.30 -22.65
N GLU A 474 -37.81 -1.18 -21.92
CA GLU A 474 -39.08 -0.67 -21.42
C GLU A 474 -40.07 -0.36 -22.55
N ARG A 475 -39.63 0.29 -23.64
CA ARG A 475 -40.50 0.59 -24.79
C ARG A 475 -40.95 -0.66 -25.53
N ILE A 476 -40.08 -1.64 -25.75
CA ILE A 476 -40.46 -2.90 -26.39
C ILE A 476 -41.52 -3.60 -25.54
N ALA A 477 -41.28 -3.70 -24.22
CA ALA A 477 -42.23 -4.31 -23.29
C ALA A 477 -43.58 -3.60 -23.27
N GLN A 478 -43.60 -2.27 -23.43
CA GLN A 478 -44.83 -1.50 -23.52
C GLN A 478 -45.56 -1.67 -24.85
N TRP A 479 -44.88 -1.72 -25.99
CA TRP A 479 -45.52 -1.66 -27.32
C TRP A 479 -45.85 -3.00 -27.96
N THR A 480 -45.25 -4.08 -27.49
CA THR A 480 -45.40 -5.39 -28.12
C THR A 480 -46.40 -6.28 -27.38
N LYS A 481 -46.93 -7.29 -28.07
CA LYS A 481 -47.70 -8.39 -27.46
C LYS A 481 -46.78 -9.25 -26.57
N ARG A 482 -47.34 -10.26 -25.91
CA ARG A 482 -46.63 -11.16 -24.96
C ARG A 482 -45.25 -11.63 -25.46
N THR A 483 -45.09 -11.90 -26.75
CA THR A 483 -43.82 -12.34 -27.37
C THR A 483 -42.71 -11.29 -27.32
N GLY A 484 -42.98 -10.02 -27.64
CA GLY A 484 -41.96 -8.98 -27.60
C GLY A 484 -41.60 -8.57 -26.17
N MET A 485 -42.56 -8.63 -25.24
CA MET A 485 -42.29 -8.50 -23.81
C MET A 485 -41.37 -9.62 -23.31
N LEU A 486 -41.60 -10.88 -23.71
CA LEU A 486 -40.71 -11.99 -23.39
C LEU A 486 -39.30 -11.77 -23.97
N LEU A 487 -39.19 -11.36 -25.24
CA LEU A 487 -37.89 -11.08 -25.86
C LEU A 487 -37.13 -9.95 -25.17
N ALA A 488 -37.79 -8.84 -24.85
CA ALA A 488 -37.19 -7.73 -24.11
C ALA A 488 -36.75 -8.14 -22.71
N SER A 489 -37.55 -8.94 -22.01
CA SER A 489 -37.23 -9.46 -20.68
C SER A 489 -36.06 -10.44 -20.72
N SER A 490 -36.02 -11.32 -21.73
CA SER A 490 -34.91 -12.25 -21.95
C SER A 490 -33.61 -11.53 -22.30
N ALA A 491 -33.68 -10.49 -23.14
CA ALA A 491 -32.54 -9.64 -23.45
C ALA A 491 -32.01 -8.94 -22.18
N ALA A 492 -32.90 -8.36 -21.37
CA ALA A 492 -32.52 -7.73 -20.11
C ALA A 492 -31.90 -8.73 -19.13
N LEU A 493 -32.48 -9.93 -18.98
CA LEU A 493 -31.94 -11.00 -18.14
C LEU A 493 -30.55 -11.43 -18.59
N LEU A 494 -30.34 -11.61 -19.90
CA LEU A 494 -29.05 -11.98 -20.46
C LEU A 494 -27.98 -10.92 -20.16
N ILE A 495 -28.30 -9.64 -20.37
CA ILE A 495 -27.36 -8.55 -20.07
C ILE A 495 -27.05 -8.50 -18.57
N LEU A 496 -28.07 -8.63 -17.71
CA LEU A 496 -27.90 -8.68 -16.26
C LEU A 496 -27.01 -9.87 -15.84
N ALA A 497 -27.20 -11.04 -16.46
CA ALA A 497 -26.37 -12.21 -16.18
C ALA A 497 -24.91 -12.00 -16.59
N CYS A 498 -24.65 -11.47 -17.79
CA CYS A 498 -23.27 -11.22 -18.25
C CYS A 498 -22.57 -10.12 -17.43
N THR A 499 -23.25 -9.00 -17.18
CA THR A 499 -22.69 -7.91 -16.36
C THR A 499 -22.48 -8.33 -14.90
N GLY A 500 -23.43 -9.07 -14.33
CA GLY A 500 -23.30 -9.66 -13.00
C GLY A 500 -22.17 -10.69 -12.90
N TRP A 501 -21.98 -11.52 -13.92
CA TRP A 501 -20.85 -12.47 -14.00
C TRP A 501 -19.52 -11.72 -14.02
N SER A 502 -19.38 -10.74 -14.91
CA SER A 502 -18.17 -9.91 -15.00
C SER A 502 -17.87 -9.19 -13.68
N GLN A 503 -18.88 -8.58 -13.05
CA GLN A 503 -18.72 -7.96 -11.74
C GLN A 503 -18.29 -8.95 -10.66
N SER A 504 -18.87 -10.16 -10.66
CA SER A 504 -18.50 -11.22 -9.72
C SER A 504 -17.06 -11.66 -9.89
N LEU A 505 -16.55 -11.72 -11.13
CA LEU A 505 -15.13 -11.96 -11.40
C LEU A 505 -14.25 -10.82 -10.85
N THR A 506 -14.61 -9.55 -11.08
CA THR A 506 -13.89 -8.41 -10.51
C THR A 506 -13.86 -8.44 -8.98
N VAL A 507 -14.96 -8.83 -8.34
CA VAL A 507 -15.01 -9.05 -6.88
C VAL A 507 -14.10 -10.21 -6.47
N ALA A 508 -14.19 -11.36 -7.14
CA ALA A 508 -13.41 -12.56 -6.84
C ALA A 508 -11.90 -12.31 -6.95
N ASP A 509 -11.47 -11.50 -7.92
CA ASP A 509 -10.08 -11.08 -8.11
C ASP A 509 -9.52 -10.31 -6.89
N HIS A 510 -10.40 -9.68 -6.10
CA HIS A 510 -10.00 -8.85 -4.95
C HIS A 510 -10.36 -9.49 -3.59
N ILE A 511 -11.21 -10.51 -3.53
CA ILE A 511 -11.63 -11.15 -2.27
C ILE A 511 -10.51 -11.95 -1.57
N ARG A 512 -9.53 -12.47 -2.32
CA ARG A 512 -8.46 -13.35 -1.76
C ARG A 512 -7.52 -12.67 -0.76
N GLY A 513 -7.56 -11.35 -0.66
CA GLY A 513 -6.78 -10.55 0.27
C GLY A 513 -6.45 -9.20 -0.34
N PRO A 514 -6.21 -8.15 0.48
CA PRO A 514 -5.76 -6.88 -0.04
C PRO A 514 -4.41 -7.06 -0.70
N ALA A 515 -4.20 -6.37 -1.81
CA ALA A 515 -3.03 -6.66 -2.63
C ALA A 515 -1.69 -6.20 -2.00
N ILE A 516 -1.73 -5.14 -1.18
CA ILE A 516 -0.54 -4.53 -0.56
C ILE A 516 -0.72 -4.38 0.95
N PHE A 517 -1.91 -3.98 1.39
CA PHE A 517 -2.17 -3.53 2.76
C PHE A 517 -2.78 -4.66 3.62
N THR A 518 -1.96 -5.67 3.91
CA THR A 518 -2.34 -6.85 4.68
C THR A 518 -2.77 -6.52 6.11
N ARG A 519 -3.41 -7.47 6.80
CA ARG A 519 -3.85 -7.33 8.20
C ARG A 519 -2.71 -6.92 9.11
N ASP A 520 -1.52 -7.48 8.89
CA ASP A 520 -0.34 -7.25 9.70
C ASP A 520 0.22 -5.84 9.55
N ILE A 521 0.02 -5.19 8.41
CA ILE A 521 0.36 -3.78 8.18
C ILE A 521 -0.76 -2.88 8.71
N ALA A 522 -2.02 -3.18 8.35
CA ALA A 522 -3.19 -2.38 8.74
C ALA A 522 -3.38 -2.32 10.27
N ALA A 523 -3.04 -3.39 11.00
CA ALA A 523 -3.11 -3.42 12.46
C ALA A 523 -2.20 -2.38 13.14
N PHE A 524 -1.15 -1.90 12.45
CA PHE A 524 -0.25 -0.88 12.98
C PHE A 524 -0.95 0.48 13.15
N ASP A 525 -2.03 0.78 12.40
CA ASP A 525 -2.77 2.05 12.48
C ASP A 525 -3.23 2.38 13.92
N ARG A 526 -3.77 1.37 14.63
CA ARG A 526 -4.21 1.51 16.02
C ARG A 526 -3.07 1.70 17.01
N VAL A 527 -1.88 1.18 16.68
CA VAL A 527 -0.68 1.29 17.52
C VAL A 527 -0.03 2.65 17.33
N ALA A 528 0.09 3.09 16.07
CA ALA A 528 0.60 4.41 15.71
C ALA A 528 -0.24 5.53 16.34
N ALA A 529 -1.56 5.37 16.39
CA ALA A 529 -2.47 6.33 17.02
C ALA A 529 -2.23 6.51 18.54
N GLN A 530 -1.62 5.53 19.22
CA GLN A 530 -1.32 5.60 20.65
C GLN A 530 0.00 6.34 20.96
N LEU A 531 0.84 6.57 19.93
CA LEU A 531 2.09 7.29 20.11
C LEU A 531 1.83 8.78 20.39
N PRO A 532 2.64 9.45 21.25
CA PRO A 532 2.48 10.87 21.54
C PRO A 532 2.57 11.74 20.29
N HIS A 533 1.76 12.80 20.19
CA HIS A 533 1.89 13.79 19.11
C HIS A 533 3.27 14.46 19.16
N GLY A 534 3.89 14.68 17.99
CA GLY A 534 5.24 15.25 17.90
C GLY A 534 6.37 14.30 18.27
N ALA A 535 6.09 13.04 18.63
CA ALA A 535 7.15 12.06 18.85
C ALA A 535 7.97 11.84 17.58
N THR A 536 9.27 11.61 17.75
CA THR A 536 10.20 11.28 16.66
C THR A 536 10.17 9.78 16.41
N VAL A 537 9.98 9.38 15.16
CA VAL A 537 9.85 7.96 14.77
C VAL A 537 10.79 7.68 13.60
N LEU A 538 11.78 6.82 13.84
CA LEU A 538 12.66 6.31 12.79
C LEU A 538 11.94 5.18 12.05
N LEU A 539 11.71 5.37 10.76
CA LEU A 539 11.20 4.33 9.87
C LEU A 539 12.35 3.65 9.13
N SER A 540 12.32 2.32 9.11
CA SER A 540 13.31 1.52 8.37
C SER A 540 13.25 1.75 6.86
N GLY A 541 14.42 1.70 6.23
CA GLY A 541 14.60 1.67 4.78
C GLY A 541 14.56 0.27 4.18
N ASP A 542 14.24 -0.77 4.97
CA ASP A 542 14.20 -2.17 4.54
C ASP A 542 13.35 -2.36 3.28
N GLU A 543 13.84 -3.21 2.38
CA GLU A 543 13.22 -3.40 1.06
C GLU A 543 11.78 -3.91 1.12
N THR A 544 11.42 -4.64 2.17
CA THR A 544 10.09 -5.20 2.38
C THR A 544 9.03 -4.15 2.75
N LEU A 545 9.44 -2.96 3.23
CA LEU A 545 8.52 -1.88 3.62
C LEU A 545 8.37 -0.78 2.56
N THR A 546 9.00 -0.91 1.39
CA THR A 546 9.12 0.20 0.44
C THR A 546 7.89 0.49 -0.42
N GLY A 547 7.91 1.66 -1.05
CA GLY A 547 6.84 2.10 -1.94
C GLY A 547 5.55 2.37 -1.15
N PRO A 548 4.39 1.85 -1.59
CA PRO A 548 3.10 2.14 -0.95
C PRO A 548 3.00 1.72 0.52
N ILE A 549 3.81 0.74 0.97
CA ILE A 549 3.82 0.30 2.37
C ILE A 549 4.37 1.43 3.26
N ASN A 550 5.53 1.99 2.93
CA ASN A 550 6.11 3.11 3.66
C ASN A 550 5.27 4.38 3.56
N GLY A 551 4.65 4.64 2.40
CA GLY A 551 3.66 5.71 2.28
C GLY A 551 2.49 5.51 3.26
N MET A 552 2.00 4.28 3.42
CA MET A 552 0.97 3.95 4.39
C MET A 552 1.44 4.12 5.84
N LEU A 553 2.64 3.64 6.19
CA LEU A 553 3.18 3.81 7.54
C LEU A 553 3.37 5.28 7.90
N ALA A 554 3.83 6.09 6.95
CA ALA A 554 3.91 7.54 7.12
C ALA A 554 2.53 8.17 7.34
N THR A 555 1.49 7.67 6.67
CA THR A 555 0.10 8.10 6.86
C THR A 555 -0.44 7.71 8.25
N MET A 556 -0.14 6.50 8.74
CA MET A 556 -0.55 6.04 10.08
C MET A 556 0.17 6.83 11.19
N LEU A 557 1.42 7.24 10.94
CA LEU A 557 2.24 8.05 11.84
C LEU A 557 2.01 9.57 11.64
N TYR A 558 0.83 9.96 11.16
CA TYR A 558 0.48 11.37 11.02
C TYR A 558 0.62 12.13 12.36
N GLY A 559 1.17 13.35 12.28
CA GLY A 559 1.48 14.18 13.45
C GLY A 559 2.74 13.76 14.22
N LYS A 560 3.51 12.79 13.71
CA LYS A 560 4.85 12.43 14.21
C LYS A 560 5.93 13.01 13.30
N GLU A 561 7.11 13.22 13.84
CA GLU A 561 8.28 13.59 13.04
C GLU A 561 8.98 12.33 12.56
N LEU A 562 9.03 12.14 11.24
CA LEU A 562 9.55 10.90 10.66
C LEU A 562 11.02 11.04 10.31
N TRP A 563 11.85 10.19 10.91
CA TRP A 563 13.28 10.09 10.67
C TRP A 563 13.58 8.87 9.80
N GLY A 564 14.76 8.89 9.18
CA GLY A 564 15.23 7.81 8.33
C GLY A 564 15.20 8.16 6.85
N ARG A 565 15.69 7.21 6.06
CA ARG A 565 15.66 7.25 4.60
C ARG A 565 14.54 6.35 4.11
N VAL A 566 13.40 6.94 3.81
CA VAL A 566 12.14 6.22 3.60
C VAL A 566 11.61 6.49 2.19
N PRO A 567 11.55 5.50 1.27
CA PRO A 567 11.00 5.68 -0.05
C PRO A 567 9.53 5.26 -0.04
N ALA A 568 8.67 6.20 -0.41
CA ALA A 568 7.30 5.96 -0.83
C ALA A 568 7.26 5.73 -2.35
N ALA A 569 6.08 5.48 -2.92
CA ALA A 569 5.89 5.31 -4.36
C ALA A 569 6.11 6.62 -5.14
N TYR A 570 5.73 7.76 -4.55
CA TYR A 570 5.84 9.07 -5.20
C TYR A 570 6.70 10.09 -4.46
N ALA A 571 7.16 9.76 -3.26
CA ALA A 571 7.98 10.63 -2.44
C ALA A 571 9.13 9.84 -1.84
N ALA A 572 10.18 10.55 -1.46
CA ALA A 572 11.27 9.99 -0.69
C ALA A 572 11.75 11.06 0.26
N GLN A 573 12.05 10.67 1.49
CA GLN A 573 12.69 11.55 2.45
C GLN A 573 13.99 10.90 2.95
N SER A 574 14.95 11.75 3.28
CA SER A 574 16.15 11.36 4.00
C SER A 574 16.38 12.44 5.05
N PHE A 575 15.91 12.20 6.27
CA PHE A 575 16.00 13.14 7.37
C PHE A 575 16.58 12.45 8.59
N TRP A 576 17.63 13.04 9.14
CA TRP A 576 18.31 12.58 10.34
C TRP A 576 18.73 13.81 11.14
N SER A 577 18.44 13.81 12.43
CA SER A 577 18.94 14.82 13.36
C SER A 577 20.23 14.31 14.02
N PRO A 578 21.41 14.87 13.71
CA PRO A 578 22.67 14.38 14.25
C PRO A 578 22.74 14.54 15.77
N GLY A 579 23.10 13.47 16.49
CA GLY A 579 23.28 13.51 17.94
C GLY A 579 21.97 13.45 18.76
N GLU A 580 20.82 13.25 18.11
CA GLU A 580 19.55 13.03 18.79
C GLU A 580 19.08 11.58 18.67
N THR A 581 18.21 11.16 19.59
CA THR A 581 17.67 9.78 19.62
C THR A 581 16.19 9.81 19.29
N PRO A 582 15.72 9.01 18.33
CA PRO A 582 14.29 8.95 18.04
C PRO A 582 13.55 8.38 19.26
N ASN A 583 12.34 8.83 19.53
CA ASN A 583 11.52 8.25 20.61
C ASN A 583 11.14 6.80 20.28
N TYR A 584 10.88 6.51 19.00
CA TYR A 584 10.46 5.21 18.54
C TYR A 584 11.20 4.78 17.27
N VAL A 585 11.33 3.46 17.08
CA VAL A 585 11.90 2.86 15.88
C VAL A 585 10.91 1.84 15.32
N VAL A 586 10.63 1.92 14.03
CA VAL A 586 9.80 0.97 13.29
C VAL A 586 10.68 0.22 12.29
N LEU A 587 10.81 -1.09 12.49
CA LEU A 587 11.60 -1.98 11.63
C LEU A 587 10.69 -2.95 10.88
N ALA A 588 11.20 -3.51 9.77
CA ALA A 588 10.58 -4.70 9.21
C ALA A 588 10.65 -5.83 10.25
N ALA A 589 9.65 -6.71 10.29
CA ALA A 589 9.55 -7.71 11.35
C ALA A 589 10.79 -8.63 11.43
N ARG A 590 11.47 -8.89 10.32
CA ARG A 590 12.64 -9.78 10.29
C ARG A 590 13.98 -9.06 10.17
N GLU A 591 13.98 -7.73 10.20
CA GLU A 591 15.21 -6.94 10.25
C GLU A 591 15.98 -7.18 11.56
N ASP A 592 17.32 -7.01 11.57
CA ASP A 592 18.14 -7.12 12.79
C ASP A 592 17.55 -6.20 13.87
N PRO A 593 17.11 -6.74 15.03
CA PRO A 593 16.42 -5.98 16.06
C PRO A 593 17.40 -5.16 16.90
N TRP A 594 18.28 -4.40 16.26
CA TRP A 594 19.32 -3.58 16.88
C TRP A 594 18.83 -2.63 17.99
N PRO A 595 17.57 -2.13 18.03
CA PRO A 595 17.11 -1.32 19.16
C PRO A 595 17.18 -2.07 20.49
N LEU A 596 16.99 -3.39 20.48
CA LEU A 596 17.11 -4.23 21.68
C LEU A 596 18.52 -4.20 22.25
N ASP A 597 19.54 -4.13 21.40
CA ASP A 597 20.94 -4.09 21.83
C ASP A 597 21.24 -2.84 22.64
N VAL A 598 20.57 -1.73 22.33
CA VAL A 598 20.74 -0.43 23.01
C VAL A 598 19.75 -0.21 24.14
N GLY A 599 19.01 -1.25 24.55
CA GLY A 599 18.10 -1.22 25.69
C GLY A 599 16.69 -0.73 25.39
N ALA A 600 16.30 -0.66 24.11
CA ALA A 600 14.92 -0.35 23.73
C ALA A 600 13.95 -1.47 24.15
N LYS A 601 12.66 -1.12 24.28
CA LYS A 601 11.59 -2.07 24.58
C LYS A 601 10.75 -2.31 23.33
N GLU A 602 10.58 -3.56 22.93
CA GLU A 602 9.62 -3.90 21.87
C GLU A 602 8.19 -3.67 22.40
N ARG A 603 7.42 -2.81 21.72
CA ARG A 603 6.06 -2.43 22.11
C ARG A 603 5.00 -3.27 21.42
N TRP A 604 5.27 -3.64 20.18
CA TRP A 604 4.30 -4.29 19.32
C TRP A 604 5.00 -4.91 18.12
N ARG A 605 4.45 -6.02 17.62
CA ARG A 605 4.93 -6.73 16.44
C ARG A 605 3.81 -7.43 15.68
N SER A 606 3.93 -7.49 14.36
CA SER A 606 3.20 -8.40 13.48
C SER A 606 4.17 -9.23 12.63
N SER A 607 3.67 -9.96 11.63
CA SER A 607 4.53 -10.66 10.67
C SER A 607 5.29 -9.71 9.72
N ALA A 608 4.86 -8.45 9.63
CA ALA A 608 5.41 -7.47 8.70
C ALA A 608 6.27 -6.39 9.38
N ILE A 609 5.87 -5.92 10.58
CA ILE A 609 6.44 -4.73 11.21
C ILE A 609 6.66 -4.94 12.70
N ALA A 610 7.69 -4.30 13.27
CA ALA A 610 7.93 -4.20 14.71
C ALA A 610 8.18 -2.77 15.15
N LEU A 611 7.63 -2.41 16.32
CA LEU A 611 7.77 -1.10 16.94
C LEU A 611 8.56 -1.21 18.26
N TYR A 612 9.57 -0.37 18.40
CA TYR A 612 10.40 -0.27 19.59
C TYR A 612 10.32 1.13 20.20
N GLU A 613 10.32 1.20 21.53
CA GLU A 613 10.42 2.43 22.32
C GLU A 613 11.87 2.57 22.80
N MET A 614 12.53 3.67 22.39
CA MET A 614 13.93 3.93 22.72
C MET A 614 14.06 4.48 24.15
N PRO A 615 15.20 4.25 24.84
CA PRO A 615 15.43 4.82 26.16
C PRO A 615 15.46 6.36 26.10
N PRO A 616 14.70 7.07 26.97
CA PRO A 616 14.56 8.53 26.89
C PRO A 616 15.83 9.29 27.30
N ASP A 617 16.64 8.71 28.18
CA ASP A 617 17.82 9.38 28.76
C ASP A 617 19.12 9.02 28.03
N ALA A 618 19.07 8.22 26.97
CA ALA A 618 20.25 7.80 26.22
C ALA A 618 20.39 8.61 24.93
N THR A 619 21.61 9.06 24.62
CA THR A 619 21.95 9.60 23.31
C THR A 619 22.51 8.50 22.43
N PHE A 620 21.88 8.27 21.29
CA PHE A 620 22.26 7.29 20.30
C PHE A 620 22.91 7.98 19.09
N VAL A 621 24.16 7.61 18.80
CA VAL A 621 24.85 8.02 17.58
C VAL A 621 24.92 6.80 16.67
N LEU A 622 24.13 6.81 15.61
CA LEU A 622 24.18 5.76 14.61
C LEU A 622 25.50 5.89 13.83
N GLY A 623 26.25 4.81 13.71
CA GLY A 623 27.47 4.80 12.91
C GLY A 623 27.19 5.04 11.42
N ARG A 624 26.00 4.61 10.99
CA ARG A 624 25.47 4.80 9.64
C ARG A 624 24.67 6.10 9.49
N SER A 625 25.26 7.24 9.87
CA SER A 625 24.59 8.55 9.94
C SER A 625 25.09 9.59 8.93
N GLU A 626 26.32 9.47 8.43
CA GLU A 626 26.90 10.43 7.49
C GLU A 626 27.01 9.83 6.08
N SER A 627 26.36 10.49 5.11
CA SER A 627 26.56 10.40 3.66
C SER A 627 26.15 9.12 2.90
N TYR A 628 24.98 9.21 2.26
CA TYR A 628 24.95 9.08 0.80
C TYR A 628 24.34 10.38 0.23
N VAL A 629 25.11 11.08 -0.61
CA VAL A 629 24.64 12.24 -1.38
C VAL A 629 23.43 11.81 -2.21
N ILE A 630 22.45 12.69 -2.39
CA ILE A 630 21.29 12.46 -3.27
C ILE A 630 21.81 12.26 -4.71
N ALA A 631 22.24 11.05 -5.05
CA ALA A 631 22.26 10.63 -6.45
C ALA A 631 20.80 10.61 -6.92
N ALA A 632 20.57 11.02 -8.16
CA ALA A 632 19.25 10.90 -8.75
C ALA A 632 18.80 9.43 -8.67
N VAL A 633 17.73 9.19 -7.91
CA VAL A 633 17.10 7.88 -7.88
C VAL A 633 16.34 7.74 -9.18
N ASP A 634 16.58 6.66 -9.90
CA ASP A 634 15.66 6.25 -10.94
C ASP A 634 14.54 5.44 -10.29
N PRO A 635 13.33 6.00 -10.12
CA PRO A 635 12.23 5.28 -9.46
C PRO A 635 11.76 4.06 -10.26
N LYS A 636 12.22 3.91 -11.52
CA LYS A 636 11.93 2.76 -12.38
C LYS A 636 13.01 1.66 -12.30
N SER A 637 14.04 1.87 -11.48
CA SER A 637 15.18 0.96 -11.31
C SER A 637 15.13 0.31 -9.93
N PRO A 638 14.72 -0.97 -9.82
CA PRO A 638 14.90 -1.76 -8.60
C PRO A 638 16.32 -1.68 -8.01
N ALA A 639 17.35 -1.63 -8.86
CA ALA A 639 18.74 -1.47 -8.45
C ALA A 639 18.99 -0.14 -7.74
N SER A 640 18.57 0.96 -8.37
CA SER A 640 18.68 2.31 -7.82
C SER A 640 17.95 2.39 -6.48
N LEU A 641 16.77 1.77 -6.39
CA LEU A 641 16.02 1.68 -5.15
C LEU A 641 16.73 0.84 -4.09
N ALA A 642 17.30 -0.32 -4.41
CA ALA A 642 18.05 -1.15 -3.46
C ALA A 642 19.29 -0.43 -2.91
N ILE A 643 20.04 0.25 -3.78
CA ILE A 643 21.20 1.07 -3.40
C ILE A 643 20.75 2.26 -2.55
N TRP A 644 19.67 2.92 -2.96
CA TRP A 644 19.10 4.05 -2.24
C TRP A 644 18.53 3.64 -0.87
N ARG A 645 17.95 2.44 -0.74
CA ARG A 645 17.37 1.92 0.51
C ARG A 645 18.43 1.66 1.58
N ARG A 646 19.69 1.51 1.19
CA ARG A 646 20.79 1.45 2.14
C ARG A 646 20.93 2.81 2.84
N ALA A 647 20.95 2.78 4.17
CA ALA A 647 21.17 3.95 5.00
C ALA A 647 22.61 4.52 4.92
N GLY A 648 23.35 4.25 3.84
CA GLY A 648 24.77 4.56 3.70
C GLY A 648 25.69 3.42 4.17
N HIS A 649 26.97 3.73 4.29
CA HIS A 649 27.96 2.84 4.91
C HIS A 649 28.20 3.27 6.36
N ASN A 650 28.72 2.38 7.19
CA ASN A 650 29.10 2.76 8.54
C ASN A 650 30.26 3.75 8.50
N ARG A 651 30.26 4.74 9.39
CA ARG A 651 31.34 5.71 9.51
C ARG A 651 32.66 4.99 9.73
N VAL A 652 33.57 5.17 8.77
CA VAL A 652 34.93 4.65 8.85
C VAL A 652 35.69 5.49 9.87
N ILE A 653 36.38 4.83 10.79
CA ILE A 653 37.35 5.42 11.69
C ILE A 653 38.73 4.95 11.23
N ALA A 654 39.59 5.89 10.90
CA ALA A 654 40.93 5.62 10.38
C ALA A 654 42.00 6.32 11.25
N PRO A 655 43.27 5.90 11.20
CA PRO A 655 44.33 6.52 11.98
C PRO A 655 44.47 8.04 11.74
N ASN A 656 44.23 8.48 10.51
CA ASN A 656 44.27 9.87 10.06
C ASN A 656 42.93 10.61 10.22
N GLU A 657 41.85 9.90 10.54
CA GLU A 657 40.50 10.45 10.72
C GLU A 657 39.85 9.80 11.95
N PRO A 658 40.26 10.22 13.16
CA PRO A 658 39.79 9.62 14.39
C PRO A 658 38.36 10.04 14.72
N PHE A 659 37.59 9.14 15.33
CA PHE A 659 36.25 9.45 15.80
C PHE A 659 36.33 10.24 17.10
N THR A 660 35.60 11.35 17.18
CA THR A 660 35.59 12.22 18.34
C THR A 660 34.15 12.46 18.77
N LEU A 661 33.86 12.23 20.04
CA LEU A 661 32.56 12.45 20.64
C LEU A 661 32.69 13.34 21.87
N GLU A 662 31.95 14.44 21.88
CA GLU A 662 31.91 15.35 23.03
C GLU A 662 30.95 14.82 24.09
N MET A 663 31.41 14.81 25.35
CA MET A 663 30.62 14.36 26.50
C MET A 663 30.62 15.47 27.57
N PRO A 664 29.64 16.38 27.55
CA PRO A 664 29.64 17.56 28.43
C PRO A 664 29.36 17.23 29.90
N HIS A 665 28.83 16.04 30.19
CA HIS A 665 28.51 15.56 31.54
C HIS A 665 29.05 14.14 31.74
N ALA A 666 29.15 13.72 33.01
CA ALA A 666 29.54 12.34 33.34
C ALA A 666 28.53 11.34 32.76
N ALA A 667 29.00 10.47 31.89
CA ALA A 667 28.17 9.47 31.24
C ALA A 667 28.97 8.19 30.94
N THR A 668 28.23 7.09 30.86
CA THR A 668 28.72 5.84 30.30
C THR A 668 28.62 5.91 28.79
N LEU A 669 29.74 5.74 28.11
CA LEU A 669 29.83 5.55 26.69
C LEU A 669 29.96 4.06 26.38
N ARG A 670 29.09 3.56 25.51
CA ARG A 670 29.16 2.23 24.91
C ARG A 670 29.36 2.37 23.40
N LEU A 671 30.55 2.07 22.92
CA LEU A 671 30.92 2.10 21.51
C LEU A 671 30.90 0.69 20.94
N THR A 672 30.16 0.48 19.86
CA THR A 672 30.18 -0.78 19.11
C THR A 672 30.97 -0.56 17.83
N LEU A 673 32.09 -1.25 17.69
CA LEU A 673 33.03 -1.12 16.58
C LEU A 673 33.14 -2.43 15.82
N ALA A 674 33.31 -2.37 14.50
CA ALA A 674 33.51 -3.53 13.64
C ALA A 674 34.87 -3.44 12.93
N ALA A 675 35.69 -4.47 13.07
CA ALA A 675 37.02 -4.58 12.48
C ALA A 675 37.16 -5.91 11.72
N LEU A 676 37.79 -5.88 10.55
CA LEU A 676 38.06 -7.10 9.76
C LEU A 676 39.34 -7.82 10.21
N GLU A 677 40.23 -7.10 10.90
CA GLU A 677 41.53 -7.59 11.35
C GLU A 677 41.75 -7.21 12.81
N ALA A 678 42.47 -8.06 13.54
CA ALA A 678 42.87 -7.76 14.91
C ALA A 678 43.86 -6.59 14.93
N GLN A 679 43.65 -5.65 15.84
CA GLN A 679 44.39 -4.38 15.85
C GLN A 679 44.40 -3.71 17.24
N THR A 680 45.12 -2.60 17.38
CA THR A 680 45.10 -1.79 18.60
C THR A 680 44.34 -0.48 18.39
N VAL A 681 43.60 -0.06 19.41
CA VAL A 681 42.85 1.20 19.41
C VAL A 681 43.26 2.04 20.61
N MET A 682 43.67 3.28 20.36
CA MET A 682 43.93 4.26 21.40
C MET A 682 42.64 5.02 21.70
N LEU A 683 42.20 4.92 22.95
CA LEU A 683 41.08 5.67 23.51
C LEU A 683 41.63 6.84 24.32
N ARG A 684 41.41 8.07 23.84
CA ARG A 684 41.80 9.30 24.54
C ARG A 684 40.57 9.93 25.20
N GLN A 685 40.62 10.12 26.51
CA GLN A 685 39.55 10.71 27.32
C GLN A 685 40.11 11.91 28.07
N GLY A 686 39.88 13.11 27.54
CA GLY A 686 40.52 14.32 28.05
C GLY A 686 42.05 14.24 27.96
N HIS A 687 42.74 14.11 29.09
CA HIS A 687 44.21 13.97 29.15
C HIS A 687 44.69 12.52 29.33
N THR A 688 43.77 11.59 29.58
CA THR A 688 44.08 10.18 29.77
C THR A 688 44.06 9.47 28.43
N THR A 689 45.04 8.60 28.17
CA THR A 689 45.07 7.75 26.98
C THR A 689 45.22 6.30 27.39
N THR A 690 44.38 5.43 26.84
CA THR A 690 44.38 3.99 27.10
C THR A 690 44.48 3.25 25.77
N THR A 691 45.39 2.30 25.67
CA THR A 691 45.51 1.43 24.49
C THR A 691 44.74 0.14 24.74
N LEU A 692 43.84 -0.21 23.81
CA LEU A 692 43.00 -1.39 23.85
C LEU A 692 43.39 -2.31 22.69
N SER A 693 43.44 -3.62 22.93
CA SER A 693 43.55 -4.62 21.85
C SER A 693 42.14 -5.02 21.43
N LEU A 694 41.86 -4.96 20.13
CA LEU A 694 40.62 -5.41 19.53
C LEU A 694 40.90 -6.63 18.66
N GLU A 695 40.12 -7.68 18.84
CA GLU A 695 40.10 -8.83 17.93
C GLU A 695 39.32 -8.50 16.65
N ALA A 696 39.53 -9.30 15.61
CA ALA A 696 38.74 -9.22 14.38
C ALA A 696 37.27 -9.61 14.68
N GLY A 697 36.31 -8.76 14.31
CA GLY A 697 34.90 -8.96 14.57
C GLY A 697 34.20 -7.69 15.06
N VAL A 698 33.10 -7.88 15.79
CA VAL A 698 32.33 -6.78 16.39
C VAL A 698 32.65 -6.70 17.87
N THR A 699 33.23 -5.59 18.32
CA THR A 699 33.62 -5.39 19.72
C THR A 699 32.85 -4.22 20.32
N THR A 700 32.36 -4.42 21.53
CA THR A 700 31.81 -3.34 22.36
C THR A 700 32.85 -2.83 23.34
N ILE A 701 33.10 -1.52 23.35
CA ILE A 701 33.90 -0.82 24.36
C ILE A 701 32.95 -0.07 25.27
N LYS A 702 33.01 -0.35 26.58
CA LYS A 702 32.26 0.38 27.61
C LYS A 702 33.24 1.19 28.45
N THR A 703 32.95 2.46 28.68
CA THR A 703 33.81 3.37 29.45
C THR A 703 33.02 4.53 30.04
N GLY A 704 33.46 5.09 31.16
CA GLY A 704 32.95 6.34 31.71
C GLY A 704 33.79 7.54 31.24
N SER A 705 33.15 8.65 30.90
CA SER A 705 33.83 9.93 30.63
C SER A 705 32.95 11.11 31.00
N SER A 706 33.59 12.24 31.34
CA SER A 706 32.96 13.55 31.50
C SER A 706 33.65 14.60 30.62
N SER A 707 34.29 14.16 29.55
CA SER A 707 35.07 14.97 28.61
C SER A 707 35.08 14.32 27.23
N THR A 708 35.62 15.01 26.22
CA THR A 708 35.76 14.50 24.86
C THR A 708 36.46 13.15 24.82
N VAL A 709 35.82 12.19 24.15
CA VAL A 709 36.37 10.85 23.89
C VAL A 709 36.78 10.78 22.43
N GLN A 710 38.03 10.40 22.18
CA GLN A 710 38.58 10.21 20.86
C GLN A 710 39.05 8.76 20.69
N VAL A 711 38.65 8.14 19.57
CA VAL A 711 38.98 6.76 19.20
C VAL A 711 39.93 6.81 18.00
N ILE A 712 41.15 6.33 18.19
CA ILE A 712 42.21 6.35 17.18
C ILE A 712 42.67 4.91 16.93
N PRO A 713 42.27 4.27 15.83
CA PRO A 713 42.66 2.90 15.52
C PRO A 713 44.02 2.86 14.78
N THR A 714 44.65 1.68 14.74
CA THR A 714 45.87 1.46 13.93
C THR A 714 45.58 1.11 12.47
N ALA A 715 44.39 0.57 12.18
CA ALA A 715 43.89 0.31 10.83
C ALA A 715 42.43 0.78 10.71
N PRO A 716 41.89 0.97 9.49
CA PRO A 716 40.49 1.34 9.33
C PRO A 716 39.54 0.33 10.00
N LEU A 717 38.56 0.84 10.73
CA LEU A 717 37.44 0.08 11.31
C LEU A 717 36.13 0.88 11.15
N ALA A 718 34.99 0.28 11.42
CA ALA A 718 33.71 0.97 11.35
C ALA A 718 33.12 1.24 12.74
N LEU A 719 32.57 2.43 12.94
CA LEU A 719 31.61 2.69 14.01
C LEU A 719 30.27 2.07 13.62
N VAL A 720 29.76 1.13 14.40
CA VAL A 720 28.40 0.57 14.21
C VAL A 720 27.38 1.49 14.86
N HIS A 721 27.58 1.79 16.14
CA HIS A 721 26.83 2.78 16.89
C HIS A 721 27.57 3.18 18.17
N ALA A 722 27.20 4.33 18.74
CA ALA A 722 27.56 4.74 20.09
C ALA A 722 26.30 5.00 20.91
N VAL A 723 26.28 4.56 22.16
CA VAL A 723 25.25 4.90 23.14
C VAL A 723 25.91 5.65 24.28
N VAL A 724 25.40 6.84 24.58
CA VAL A 724 25.78 7.62 25.74
C VAL A 724 24.62 7.58 26.72
N SER A 725 24.88 7.14 27.95
CA SER A 725 23.88 7.11 29.02
C SER A 725 24.41 7.85 30.23
N PRO A 726 23.66 8.80 30.82
CA PRO A 726 24.05 9.48 32.05
C PRO A 726 24.44 8.48 33.14
N THR A 727 25.49 8.78 33.90
CA THR A 727 25.89 7.96 35.05
C THR A 727 26.55 8.83 36.11
N ASP A 728 26.20 8.56 37.37
CA ASP A 728 26.89 9.14 38.54
C ASP A 728 28.05 8.27 39.02
N THR A 729 28.21 7.08 38.43
CA THR A 729 29.21 6.10 38.85
C THR A 729 30.35 5.98 37.84
N PRO A 730 31.61 5.94 38.30
CA PRO A 730 32.75 5.69 37.42
C PRO A 730 32.57 4.34 36.73
N THR A 731 32.59 4.34 35.40
CA THR A 731 32.54 3.10 34.62
C THR A 731 33.95 2.78 34.11
N PRO A 732 34.55 1.65 34.51
CA PRO A 732 35.88 1.27 34.03
C PRO A 732 35.83 0.97 32.53
N VAL A 733 36.98 1.13 31.86
CA VAL A 733 37.12 0.72 30.47
C VAL A 733 37.09 -0.81 30.40
N SER A 734 36.20 -1.36 29.59
CA SER A 734 36.12 -2.79 29.31
C SER A 734 35.81 -3.03 27.84
N THR A 735 36.37 -4.10 27.29
CA THR A 735 36.08 -4.57 25.92
C THR A 735 35.39 -5.92 25.96
N SER A 736 34.43 -6.14 25.07
CA SER A 736 33.75 -7.42 24.90
C SER A 736 33.53 -7.73 23.43
N LEU A 737 34.11 -8.82 22.95
CA LEU A 737 33.90 -9.34 21.60
C LEU A 737 32.52 -10.02 21.51
N ASP A 738 31.72 -9.66 20.51
CA ASP A 738 30.43 -10.28 20.26
C ASP A 738 30.60 -11.47 19.30
N ILE A 739 30.63 -12.68 19.88
CA ILE A 739 30.75 -13.93 19.11
C ILE A 739 29.49 -14.29 18.35
N THR A 740 28.37 -13.59 18.52
CA THR A 740 27.11 -13.85 17.78
C THR A 740 27.02 -13.06 16.48
N ARG A 741 27.88 -12.05 16.31
CA ARG A 741 27.97 -11.19 15.14
C ARG A 741 29.23 -11.48 14.33
N VAL A 742 29.16 -11.12 13.06
CA VAL A 742 30.31 -11.11 12.16
C VAL A 742 30.52 -9.70 11.60
N ALA A 743 31.78 -9.34 11.35
CA ALA A 743 32.13 -8.14 10.62
C ALA A 743 32.55 -8.52 9.20
N TRP A 744 32.03 -7.82 8.19
CA TRP A 744 32.27 -8.18 6.81
C TRP A 744 32.35 -6.95 5.90
N SER A 745 32.98 -7.08 4.75
CA SER A 745 32.96 -6.07 3.69
C SER A 745 32.94 -6.75 2.32
N ALA A 746 32.48 -6.02 1.31
CA ALA A 746 32.50 -6.47 -0.07
C ALA A 746 33.00 -5.36 -0.99
N THR A 747 33.77 -5.75 -2.00
CA THR A 747 34.17 -4.89 -3.11
C THR A 747 33.84 -5.59 -4.41
N SER A 748 33.58 -4.79 -5.44
CA SER A 748 33.29 -5.29 -6.77
C SER A 748 34.00 -4.42 -7.79
N GLU A 749 34.55 -5.04 -8.82
CA GLU A 749 35.24 -4.36 -9.90
C GLU A 749 35.09 -5.12 -11.22
N GLN A 750 35.30 -4.42 -12.33
CA GLN A 750 35.40 -5.03 -13.65
C GLN A 750 36.88 -5.18 -14.03
N GLN A 751 37.32 -6.41 -14.27
CA GLN A 751 38.67 -6.74 -14.75
C GLN A 751 38.57 -7.31 -16.18
N GLY A 752 38.70 -6.45 -17.18
CA GLY A 752 38.45 -6.81 -18.58
C GLY A 752 36.97 -7.20 -18.77
N ASP A 753 36.74 -8.43 -19.25
CA ASP A 753 35.39 -8.98 -19.45
C ASP A 753 34.84 -9.68 -18.20
N GLN A 754 35.63 -9.74 -17.12
CA GLN A 754 35.22 -10.39 -15.87
C GLN A 754 34.70 -9.40 -14.84
N ILE A 755 33.67 -9.81 -14.11
CA ILE A 755 33.23 -9.15 -12.88
C ILE A 755 33.89 -9.88 -11.72
N VAL A 756 34.63 -9.15 -10.91
CA VAL A 756 35.34 -9.70 -9.75
C VAL A 756 34.72 -9.13 -8.48
N LEU A 757 34.33 -10.03 -7.59
CA LEU A 757 33.76 -9.74 -6.29
C LEU A 757 34.72 -10.25 -5.22
N SER A 758 35.13 -9.40 -4.30
CA SER A 758 35.96 -9.78 -3.16
C SER A 758 35.20 -9.49 -1.88
N THR A 759 35.20 -10.44 -0.95
CA THR A 759 34.59 -10.30 0.37
C THR A 759 35.60 -10.63 1.45
N SER A 760 35.58 -9.86 2.53
CA SER A 760 36.38 -10.11 3.72
C SER A 760 35.44 -10.37 4.89
N LEU A 761 35.76 -11.33 5.73
CA LEU A 761 34.91 -11.76 6.85
C LEU A 761 35.74 -12.04 8.11
N ALA A 762 35.36 -11.38 9.20
CA ALA A 762 35.78 -11.69 10.55
C ALA A 762 34.63 -12.36 11.30
N ASN A 763 34.81 -13.64 11.63
CA ASN A 763 33.77 -14.52 12.16
C ASN A 763 34.25 -15.22 13.46
N PRO A 764 34.38 -14.48 14.58
CA PRO A 764 34.95 -15.00 15.82
C PRO A 764 34.12 -16.14 16.45
N GLY A 765 32.84 -16.26 16.09
CA GLY A 765 31.96 -17.35 16.54
C GLY A 765 32.12 -18.66 15.79
N ASN A 766 32.91 -18.69 14.70
CA ASN A 766 33.03 -19.79 13.73
C ASN A 766 31.68 -20.23 13.15
N HIS A 767 30.80 -19.27 12.85
CA HIS A 767 29.49 -19.56 12.27
C HIS A 767 29.63 -20.12 10.85
N ALA A 768 28.94 -21.21 10.55
CA ALA A 768 28.87 -21.76 9.21
C ALA A 768 27.90 -20.93 8.35
N LEU A 769 28.46 -19.93 7.65
CA LEU A 769 27.71 -19.01 6.80
C LEU A 769 27.76 -19.40 5.31
N ARG A 770 26.86 -18.84 4.50
CA ARG A 770 26.88 -18.96 3.04
C ARG A 770 26.77 -17.61 2.38
N TYR A 771 27.38 -17.50 1.21
CA TYR A 771 27.18 -16.39 0.30
C TYR A 771 26.32 -16.82 -0.87
N GLU A 772 25.28 -16.05 -1.14
CA GLU A 772 24.58 -16.08 -2.42
C GLU A 772 24.84 -14.79 -3.17
N VAL A 773 25.31 -14.89 -4.41
CA VAL A 773 25.42 -13.76 -5.33
C VAL A 773 24.39 -13.95 -6.43
N ILE A 774 23.51 -12.97 -6.59
CA ILE A 774 22.53 -12.92 -7.68
C ILE A 774 22.78 -11.71 -8.57
N ILE A 775 22.61 -11.89 -9.87
CA ILE A 775 22.57 -10.78 -10.83
C ILE A 775 21.23 -10.83 -11.55
N ILE A 776 20.47 -9.75 -11.43
CA ILE A 776 19.08 -9.65 -11.89
C ILE A 776 18.87 -8.39 -12.74
N GLY A 777 17.98 -8.50 -13.72
CA GLY A 777 17.57 -7.40 -14.58
C GLY A 777 16.90 -6.29 -13.77
N ASP A 778 17.25 -5.05 -14.10
CA ASP A 778 16.80 -3.85 -13.41
C ASP A 778 15.41 -3.39 -13.93
N THR A 779 14.39 -4.23 -13.75
CA THR A 779 13.01 -4.01 -14.22
C THR A 779 11.96 -4.52 -13.22
N PHE A 780 10.77 -3.93 -13.21
CA PHE A 780 9.68 -4.30 -12.28
C PHE A 780 8.75 -5.42 -12.79
N ASP A 781 8.53 -5.55 -14.10
CA ASP A 781 7.49 -6.43 -14.65
C ASP A 781 7.94 -7.89 -14.77
N ALA A 782 9.23 -8.13 -15.06
CA ALA A 782 9.83 -9.45 -15.20
C ALA A 782 11.37 -9.39 -15.13
N PRO A 783 11.98 -9.30 -13.94
CA PRO A 783 13.43 -9.24 -13.83
C PRO A 783 14.05 -10.57 -14.30
N VAL A 784 14.90 -10.50 -15.32
CA VAL A 784 15.65 -11.66 -15.82
C VAL A 784 16.82 -11.91 -14.88
N ARG A 785 16.87 -13.09 -14.26
CA ARG A 785 18.04 -13.51 -13.47
C ARG A 785 19.07 -14.12 -14.39
N ILE A 786 20.26 -13.52 -14.44
CA ILE A 786 21.37 -13.96 -15.29
C ILE A 786 22.50 -14.62 -14.49
N ALA A 787 22.51 -14.49 -13.16
CA ALA A 787 23.40 -15.29 -12.32
C ALA A 787 22.75 -15.61 -10.96
N ARG A 788 23.02 -16.81 -10.46
CA ARG A 788 22.78 -17.25 -9.08
C ARG A 788 23.89 -18.20 -8.64
N LEU A 789 24.68 -17.77 -7.68
CA LEU A 789 25.88 -18.46 -7.23
C LEU A 789 25.80 -18.62 -5.72
N LEU A 790 25.93 -19.85 -5.22
CA LEU A 790 25.88 -20.18 -3.80
C LEU A 790 27.19 -20.85 -3.39
N ALA A 791 27.84 -20.33 -2.34
CA ALA A 791 29.08 -20.86 -1.80
C ALA A 791 29.06 -20.86 -0.27
N ALA A 792 29.91 -21.69 0.35
CA ALA A 792 30.22 -21.55 1.76
C ALA A 792 31.06 -20.28 1.97
N ALA A 793 30.70 -19.47 2.97
CA ALA A 793 31.52 -18.33 3.37
C ALA A 793 32.79 -18.84 4.10
N PRO A 794 33.93 -18.12 4.00
CA PRO A 794 35.13 -18.48 4.74
C PRO A 794 34.89 -18.38 6.26
N LEU A 795 35.62 -19.17 7.06
CA LEU A 795 35.68 -18.93 8.51
C LEU A 795 36.52 -17.69 8.82
N GLU A 796 37.53 -17.41 8.00
CA GLU A 796 38.41 -16.25 8.09
C GLU A 796 39.04 -15.94 6.72
N GLY A 797 39.36 -14.66 6.50
CA GLY A 797 40.10 -14.19 5.32
C GLY A 797 39.21 -13.76 4.14
N GLU A 798 39.76 -13.87 2.93
CA GLU A 798 39.15 -13.36 1.69
C GLU A 798 38.46 -14.49 0.90
N TRP A 799 37.24 -14.22 0.45
CA TRP A 799 36.59 -14.98 -0.61
C TRP A 799 36.42 -14.12 -1.85
N ARG A 800 36.92 -14.61 -2.97
CA ARG A 800 36.94 -13.93 -4.26
C ARG A 800 36.20 -14.75 -5.30
N LEU A 801 35.29 -14.11 -6.04
CA LEU A 801 34.51 -14.70 -7.11
C LEU A 801 34.75 -13.91 -8.39
N ALA A 802 35.21 -14.59 -9.44
CA ALA A 802 35.31 -14.05 -10.79
C ALA A 802 34.20 -14.63 -11.65
N LEU A 803 33.49 -13.77 -12.39
CA LEU A 803 32.38 -14.12 -13.27
C LEU A 803 32.70 -13.68 -14.70
N ASP A 804 32.64 -14.62 -15.64
CA ASP A 804 32.76 -14.41 -17.08
C ASP A 804 31.39 -14.66 -17.71
N LEU A 805 30.62 -13.59 -17.89
CA LEU A 805 29.24 -13.65 -18.42
C LEU A 805 29.20 -14.01 -19.92
N ALA A 806 30.28 -13.73 -20.67
CA ALA A 806 30.37 -14.11 -22.07
C ALA A 806 30.45 -15.63 -22.24
N ARG A 807 31.11 -16.32 -21.30
CA ARG A 807 31.25 -17.78 -21.30
C ARG A 807 30.28 -18.50 -20.36
N GLY A 808 29.51 -17.77 -19.54
CA GLY A 808 28.71 -18.35 -18.46
C GLY A 808 29.57 -19.11 -17.44
N ALA A 809 30.79 -18.62 -17.18
CA ALA A 809 31.75 -19.27 -16.30
C ALA A 809 31.92 -18.49 -14.99
N SER A 810 32.24 -19.22 -13.92
CA SER A 810 32.52 -18.65 -12.61
C SER A 810 33.69 -19.38 -11.95
N GLU A 811 34.58 -18.65 -11.30
CA GLU A 811 35.66 -19.20 -10.49
C GLU A 811 35.62 -18.56 -9.10
N ALA A 812 35.50 -19.38 -8.06
CA ALA A 812 35.58 -18.94 -6.67
C ALA A 812 36.91 -19.39 -6.04
N ARG A 813 37.52 -18.51 -5.26
CA ARG A 813 38.74 -18.76 -4.49
C ARG A 813 38.55 -18.31 -3.05
N MET A 814 39.08 -19.09 -2.12
CA MET A 814 39.12 -18.79 -0.70
C MET A 814 40.58 -18.76 -0.28
N ASN A 815 41.04 -17.60 0.21
CA ASN A 815 42.44 -17.38 0.60
C ASN A 815 43.44 -17.82 -0.49
N GLY A 816 43.10 -17.56 -1.76
CA GLY A 816 43.91 -17.90 -2.94
C GLY A 816 43.73 -19.31 -3.51
N ALA A 817 43.14 -20.24 -2.75
CA ALA A 817 42.88 -21.62 -3.19
C ALA A 817 41.49 -21.75 -3.85
N PRO A 818 41.30 -22.63 -4.86
CA PRO A 818 39.98 -22.89 -5.44
C PRO A 818 38.95 -23.31 -4.38
N ALA A 819 37.78 -22.68 -4.40
CA ALA A 819 36.68 -22.95 -3.49
C ALA A 819 35.49 -23.57 -4.25
N PRO A 820 34.93 -24.70 -3.79
CA PRO A 820 33.80 -25.32 -4.46
C PRO A 820 32.53 -24.48 -4.31
N MET A 821 31.78 -24.36 -5.39
CA MET A 821 30.44 -23.78 -5.40
C MET A 821 29.42 -24.84 -4.96
N LEU A 822 28.48 -24.46 -4.09
CA LEU A 822 27.33 -25.28 -3.71
C LEU A 822 26.28 -25.31 -4.83
N ALA A 823 26.11 -24.19 -5.52
CA ALA A 823 25.34 -24.07 -6.75
C ALA A 823 25.92 -22.93 -7.60
N ALA A 824 25.92 -23.08 -8.92
CA ALA A 824 26.33 -22.04 -9.84
C ALA A 824 25.48 -22.11 -11.11
N ASP A 825 24.72 -21.06 -11.35
CA ASP A 825 23.93 -20.85 -12.55
C ASP A 825 24.32 -19.48 -13.11
N VAL A 826 24.94 -19.43 -14.27
CA VAL A 826 25.40 -18.20 -14.93
C VAL A 826 24.99 -18.27 -16.39
N ALA A 827 24.18 -17.31 -16.82
CA ALA A 827 23.74 -17.20 -18.20
C ALA A 827 24.93 -16.88 -19.11
N VAL A 828 24.99 -17.56 -20.25
CA VAL A 828 25.95 -17.29 -21.32
C VAL A 828 25.38 -16.18 -22.20
N ASN A 829 26.18 -15.13 -22.46
CA ASN A 829 25.79 -13.99 -23.30
C ASN A 829 24.41 -13.40 -22.92
N PRO A 830 24.29 -12.81 -21.72
CA PRO A 830 23.02 -12.26 -21.28
C PRO A 830 22.54 -11.14 -22.22
N PRO A 831 21.22 -10.96 -22.37
CA PRO A 831 20.67 -9.99 -23.30
C PRO A 831 21.00 -8.56 -22.89
N ASP A 832 21.02 -7.66 -23.87
CA ASP A 832 21.23 -6.23 -23.65
C ASP A 832 20.21 -5.66 -22.67
N GLY A 833 20.67 -4.82 -21.75
CA GLY A 833 19.84 -4.28 -20.68
C GLY A 833 20.62 -3.81 -19.46
N ARG A 834 19.89 -3.31 -18.46
CA ARG A 834 20.42 -2.90 -17.17
C ARG A 834 20.29 -4.05 -16.17
N TYR A 835 21.32 -4.27 -15.37
CA TYR A 835 21.39 -5.32 -14.36
C TYR A 835 22.00 -4.79 -13.07
N PHE A 836 21.77 -5.51 -11.98
CA PHE A 836 22.43 -5.23 -10.70
C PHE A 836 22.75 -6.52 -9.94
N GLY A 837 23.84 -6.47 -9.19
CA GLY A 837 24.32 -7.56 -8.35
C GLY A 837 23.90 -7.39 -6.90
N VAL A 838 23.54 -8.48 -6.22
CA VAL A 838 23.23 -8.51 -4.79
C VAL A 838 23.97 -9.67 -4.13
N LEU A 839 24.60 -9.41 -2.99
CA LEU A 839 25.12 -10.41 -2.06
C LEU A 839 24.11 -10.63 -0.94
N ALA A 840 23.79 -11.89 -0.65
CA ALA A 840 23.10 -12.30 0.56
C ALA A 840 24.00 -13.23 1.38
N ILE A 841 24.07 -12.97 2.69
CA ILE A 841 24.78 -13.81 3.67
C ILE A 841 23.72 -14.59 4.44
N TYR A 842 23.85 -15.91 4.48
CA TYR A 842 22.93 -16.81 5.18
C TYR A 842 23.56 -17.40 6.44
N SER A 843 22.74 -17.55 7.48
CA SER A 843 22.97 -18.43 8.62
C SER A 843 21.81 -19.41 8.69
N GLY A 844 22.09 -20.71 8.49
CA GLY A 844 21.04 -21.69 8.24
C GLY A 844 20.24 -21.33 6.98
N GLY A 845 18.92 -21.33 7.08
CA GLY A 845 17.99 -20.92 6.03
C GLY A 845 17.62 -19.44 6.05
N ALA A 846 18.15 -18.64 7.00
CA ALA A 846 17.82 -17.23 7.14
C ALA A 846 18.89 -16.33 6.52
N VAL A 847 18.45 -15.31 5.76
CA VAL A 847 19.30 -14.20 5.33
C VAL A 847 19.60 -13.32 6.55
N VAL A 848 20.87 -13.17 6.90
CA VAL A 848 21.34 -12.35 8.03
C VAL A 848 21.94 -11.02 7.60
N ALA A 849 22.29 -10.89 6.31
CA ALA A 849 22.63 -9.63 5.67
C ALA A 849 22.40 -9.72 4.16
N GLN A 850 22.02 -8.60 3.55
CA GLN A 850 21.84 -8.48 2.11
C GLN A 850 22.33 -7.11 1.66
N ALA A 851 22.99 -7.06 0.50
CA ALA A 851 23.71 -5.87 0.07
C ALA A 851 23.83 -5.77 -1.46
N PRO A 852 23.47 -4.61 -2.06
CA PRO A 852 23.68 -4.38 -3.49
C PRO A 852 25.16 -4.17 -3.77
N LEU A 853 25.74 -4.93 -4.70
CA LEU A 853 27.17 -4.91 -5.00
C LEU A 853 27.54 -3.91 -6.09
N PHE A 854 26.77 -3.85 -7.17
CA PHE A 854 27.05 -3.01 -8.34
C PHE A 854 25.80 -2.86 -9.21
N THR A 855 25.79 -1.87 -10.10
CA THR A 855 24.92 -1.82 -11.28
C THR A 855 25.77 -1.99 -12.55
N MET A 856 25.17 -2.50 -13.62
CA MET A 856 25.86 -2.62 -14.90
C MET A 856 24.89 -2.53 -16.08
N THR A 857 25.43 -2.26 -17.27
CA THR A 857 24.70 -2.39 -18.53
C THR A 857 25.37 -3.39 -19.46
N MET A 858 24.56 -4.19 -20.14
CA MET A 858 24.98 -5.11 -21.19
C MET A 858 24.66 -4.49 -22.56
N SER A 859 25.60 -4.54 -23.48
CA SER A 859 25.43 -4.16 -24.89
C SER A 859 26.23 -5.11 -25.78
N GLU A 860 25.62 -5.64 -26.83
CA GLU A 860 26.25 -6.57 -27.78
C GLU A 860 26.93 -7.77 -27.09
N GLY A 861 26.38 -8.24 -25.96
CA GLY A 861 26.92 -9.38 -25.20
C GLY A 861 28.12 -9.07 -24.30
N ALA A 862 28.52 -7.80 -24.15
CA ALA A 862 29.59 -7.36 -23.24
C ALA A 862 29.10 -6.36 -22.19
N VAL A 863 29.86 -6.21 -21.09
CA VAL A 863 29.60 -5.20 -20.04
C VAL A 863 30.03 -3.83 -20.55
N ALA A 864 29.06 -2.97 -20.85
CA ALA A 864 29.27 -1.63 -21.39
C ALA A 864 29.56 -0.59 -20.30
N THR A 865 28.86 -0.66 -19.17
CA THR A 865 29.13 0.18 -17.99
C THR A 865 29.06 -0.67 -16.72
N PHE A 866 29.90 -0.36 -15.74
CA PHE A 866 29.93 -1.02 -14.44
C PHE A 866 30.13 0.02 -13.34
N GLU A 867 29.21 0.07 -12.37
CA GLU A 867 29.25 1.00 -11.25
C GLU A 867 29.21 0.22 -9.93
N PRO A 868 30.33 0.15 -9.20
CA PRO A 868 30.38 -0.54 -7.91
C PRO A 868 29.68 0.27 -6.81
N VAL A 869 29.08 -0.45 -5.87
CA VAL A 869 28.55 0.11 -4.62
C VAL A 869 29.64 0.02 -3.56
N PHE A 870 29.99 1.15 -2.95
CA PHE A 870 31.04 1.22 -1.94
C PHE A 870 30.58 0.63 -0.59
N PHE A 871 31.45 -0.09 0.11
CA PHE A 871 31.23 -0.62 1.45
C PHE A 871 32.37 -0.24 2.41
N SER A 872 32.00 0.18 3.62
CA SER A 872 32.88 0.11 4.79
C SER A 872 32.88 -1.31 5.36
N VAL A 873 33.35 -1.47 6.59
CA VAL A 873 33.03 -2.65 7.39
C VAL A 873 31.56 -2.59 7.82
N GLU A 874 30.84 -3.68 7.57
CA GLU A 874 29.44 -3.91 7.92
C GLU A 874 29.33 -5.03 8.96
N THR A 875 28.15 -5.18 9.57
CA THR A 875 27.90 -6.22 10.57
C THR A 875 26.68 -7.04 10.22
N ALA A 876 26.72 -8.34 10.53
CA ALA A 876 25.56 -9.22 10.44
C ALA A 876 25.43 -10.05 11.72
N ARG A 877 24.20 -10.30 12.15
CA ARG A 877 23.92 -11.15 13.31
C ARG A 877 23.73 -12.60 12.84
N ALA A 878 24.75 -13.44 13.05
CA ALA A 878 24.72 -14.84 12.64
C ALA A 878 23.88 -15.72 13.58
N ARG A 879 23.73 -15.29 14.84
CA ARG A 879 22.99 -15.98 15.90
C ARG A 879 22.26 -14.98 16.80
N SER A 880 21.06 -15.34 17.27
CA SER A 880 20.31 -14.52 18.23
C SER A 880 20.90 -14.63 19.64
N ASP A 881 21.05 -13.51 20.34
CA ASP A 881 21.46 -13.50 21.74
C ASP A 881 20.41 -14.14 22.66
N ALA A 882 20.85 -14.65 23.81
CA ALA A 882 19.96 -15.34 24.75
C ALA A 882 18.91 -14.41 25.37
N SER A 883 19.10 -13.08 25.39
CA SER A 883 18.11 -12.10 25.86
C SER A 883 18.55 -10.64 25.62
N PRO A 884 17.64 -9.70 25.27
CA PRO A 884 16.23 -9.93 24.97
C PRO A 884 16.01 -10.33 23.50
N LEU A 885 15.15 -11.33 23.28
CA LEU A 885 14.71 -11.73 21.94
C LEU A 885 13.47 -10.92 21.50
N PRO A 886 13.27 -10.74 20.18
CA PRO A 886 12.03 -10.22 19.63
C PRO A 886 10.78 -10.96 20.12
N ALA A 887 9.62 -10.31 20.17
CA ALA A 887 8.42 -10.91 20.78
C ALA A 887 7.87 -12.17 20.08
N HIS A 888 8.21 -12.37 18.79
CA HIS A 888 7.86 -13.57 18.02
C HIS A 888 8.84 -14.73 18.24
N GLN A 889 9.92 -14.50 18.98
CA GLN A 889 10.96 -15.46 19.29
C GLN A 889 11.00 -15.75 20.79
N ARG A 890 11.34 -16.98 21.15
CA ARG A 890 11.50 -17.40 22.53
C ARG A 890 12.60 -18.43 22.67
N ALA A 891 13.57 -18.16 23.53
CA ALA A 891 14.59 -19.14 23.88
C ALA A 891 13.91 -20.31 24.63
N LEU A 892 14.08 -21.53 24.12
CA LEU A 892 13.65 -22.76 24.78
C LEU A 892 14.78 -23.36 25.61
N LEU A 893 16.02 -23.22 25.11
CA LEU A 893 17.25 -23.56 25.80
C LEU A 893 18.13 -22.31 25.86
N ALA A 894 18.27 -21.73 27.06
CA ALA A 894 19.19 -20.64 27.37
C ALA A 894 19.96 -21.01 28.64
N GLY A 895 21.25 -21.31 28.52
CA GLY A 895 22.06 -21.75 29.65
C GLY A 895 23.10 -22.80 29.25
N THR A 896 23.25 -23.83 30.07
CA THR A 896 24.23 -24.90 29.86
C THR A 896 23.95 -25.66 28.56
N PRO A 897 24.92 -25.75 27.63
CA PRO A 897 24.78 -26.54 26.42
C PRO A 897 24.44 -28.00 26.72
N LEU A 898 23.58 -28.61 25.90
CA LEU A 898 23.31 -30.05 25.98
C LEU A 898 24.33 -30.80 25.14
N MET A 899 25.04 -31.75 25.75
CA MET A 899 26.14 -32.47 25.09
C MET A 899 25.63 -33.74 24.39
N CYS A 900 26.09 -33.96 23.17
CA CYS A 900 25.95 -35.20 22.43
C CYS A 900 27.34 -35.84 22.27
N ASP A 901 27.79 -36.55 23.31
CA ASP A 901 29.17 -37.01 23.45
C ASP A 901 29.60 -37.93 22.30
N GLU A 902 28.73 -38.85 21.87
CA GLU A 902 29.00 -39.78 20.75
C GLU A 902 29.32 -39.05 19.43
N LEU A 903 28.71 -37.88 19.20
CA LEU A 903 28.92 -37.10 17.97
C LEU A 903 29.89 -35.94 18.18
N ARG A 904 30.38 -35.72 19.41
CA ARG A 904 31.16 -34.55 19.83
C ARG A 904 30.52 -33.24 19.39
N LEU A 905 29.21 -33.11 19.66
CA LEU A 905 28.43 -31.91 19.39
C LEU A 905 27.88 -31.35 20.69
N ALA A 906 27.85 -30.02 20.80
CA ALA A 906 27.11 -29.30 21.82
C ALA A 906 25.91 -28.61 21.19
N LEU A 907 24.75 -28.75 21.78
CA LEU A 907 23.57 -27.97 21.47
C LEU A 907 23.58 -26.74 22.38
N GLU A 908 23.92 -25.58 21.82
CA GLU A 908 24.18 -24.37 22.61
C GLU A 908 22.92 -23.54 22.87
N GLN A 909 21.95 -23.57 21.95
CA GLN A 909 20.73 -22.79 22.04
C GLN A 909 19.65 -23.34 21.14
N ILE A 910 18.40 -23.18 21.59
CA ILE A 910 17.20 -23.41 20.78
C ILE A 910 16.31 -22.18 20.90
N VAL A 911 15.95 -21.59 19.75
CA VAL A 911 15.00 -20.49 19.66
C VAL A 911 13.77 -20.95 18.90
N LEU A 912 12.61 -20.83 19.53
CA LEU A 912 11.33 -21.00 18.86
C LEU A 912 10.90 -19.68 18.24
N GLU A 913 10.69 -19.66 16.93
CA GLU A 913 10.22 -18.53 16.16
C GLU A 913 8.81 -18.82 15.62
N ARG A 914 7.90 -17.87 15.77
CA ARG A 914 6.60 -17.90 15.07
C ARG A 914 6.80 -17.33 13.67
N GLN A 915 6.46 -18.09 12.62
CA GLN A 915 6.63 -17.61 11.25
C GLN A 915 5.62 -16.52 10.87
N SER A 916 4.42 -16.60 11.45
CA SER A 916 3.30 -15.68 11.21
C SER A 916 2.68 -15.30 12.56
N PRO A 917 3.41 -14.54 13.40
CA PRO A 917 2.90 -14.13 14.69
C PRO A 917 1.64 -13.26 14.49
N PRO A 918 0.62 -13.40 15.33
CA PRO A 918 -0.52 -12.49 15.29
C PRO A 918 -0.05 -11.05 15.63
N PRO A 919 -0.73 -10.02 15.11
CA PRO A 919 -0.48 -8.64 15.51
C PRO A 919 -0.52 -8.45 17.03
N GLY A 920 0.48 -7.77 17.58
CA GLY A 920 0.61 -7.52 19.02
C GLY A 920 1.14 -8.71 19.82
N VAL A 921 1.78 -9.69 19.18
CA VAL A 921 2.36 -10.85 19.88
C VAL A 921 3.33 -10.42 20.99
N THR A 922 3.32 -11.18 22.09
CA THR A 922 4.31 -11.10 23.18
C THR A 922 5.00 -12.47 23.35
N PRO A 923 6.17 -12.56 23.99
CA PRO A 923 6.86 -13.85 24.21
C PRO A 923 6.03 -14.92 24.96
N VAL A 924 5.03 -14.49 25.74
CA VAL A 924 4.15 -15.36 26.53
C VAL A 924 2.78 -15.60 25.89
N THR A 925 2.51 -14.99 24.73
CA THR A 925 1.29 -15.27 23.97
C THR A 925 1.23 -16.77 23.67
N PRO A 926 0.09 -17.46 23.90
CA PRO A 926 -0.08 -18.87 23.50
C PRO A 926 -0.07 -19.06 21.98
N LEU A 927 0.37 -20.23 21.51
CA LEU A 927 0.32 -20.63 20.10
C LEU A 927 -1.12 -20.93 19.67
N SER A 928 -1.43 -20.79 18.38
CA SER A 928 -2.71 -21.18 17.81
C SER A 928 -2.63 -22.61 17.21
N PRO A 929 -3.72 -23.39 17.25
CA PRO A 929 -3.81 -24.61 16.43
C PRO A 929 -3.53 -24.29 14.96
N GLY A 930 -2.78 -25.14 14.25
CA GLY A 930 -2.39 -24.88 12.86
C GLY A 930 -1.22 -23.89 12.68
N GLU A 931 -0.69 -23.28 13.76
CA GLU A 931 0.38 -22.27 13.65
C GLU A 931 1.68 -22.88 13.11
N ARG A 932 2.33 -22.13 12.20
CA ARG A 932 3.64 -22.46 11.64
C ARG A 932 4.76 -21.87 12.49
N LEU A 933 5.64 -22.74 12.92
CA LEU A 933 6.77 -22.45 13.80
C LEU A 933 8.07 -22.79 13.06
N ASN A 934 9.12 -22.07 13.40
CA ASN A 934 10.47 -22.40 13.01
C ASN A 934 11.30 -22.57 14.30
N VAL A 935 11.85 -23.77 14.52
CA VAL A 935 12.76 -24.00 15.65
C VAL A 935 14.18 -23.85 15.14
N GLN A 936 14.84 -22.79 15.57
CA GLN A 936 16.23 -22.49 15.25
C GLN A 936 17.12 -23.21 16.27
N VAL A 937 17.93 -24.14 15.80
CA VAL A 937 18.80 -25.00 16.63
C VAL A 937 20.25 -24.63 16.34
N PHE A 938 20.99 -24.23 17.38
CA PHE A 938 22.38 -23.81 17.27
C PHE A 938 23.30 -24.88 17.85
N TRP A 939 24.02 -25.56 16.97
CA TRP A 939 24.98 -26.61 17.32
C TRP A 939 26.41 -26.09 17.28
N ARG A 940 27.30 -26.68 18.07
CA ARG A 940 28.75 -26.49 17.98
C ARG A 940 29.46 -27.83 17.90
N ALA A 941 30.39 -27.98 16.97
CA ALA A 941 31.32 -29.11 16.96
C ALA A 941 32.37 -28.93 18.06
N THR A 942 32.47 -29.86 19.01
CA THR A 942 33.37 -29.73 20.17
C THR A 942 34.73 -30.40 19.98
N GLY A 943 34.91 -31.18 18.90
CA GLY A 943 36.20 -31.80 18.56
C GLY A 943 36.12 -32.68 17.32
N ASP A 944 37.26 -33.28 16.95
CA ASP A 944 37.36 -34.20 15.81
C ASP A 944 36.53 -35.47 16.04
N ARG A 945 35.81 -35.94 15.03
CA ARG A 945 34.93 -37.11 15.13
C ARG A 945 35.63 -38.39 14.68
N GLU A 946 35.37 -39.50 15.40
CA GLU A 946 35.91 -40.82 15.08
C GLU A 946 35.32 -41.45 13.81
N ASN A 947 34.12 -41.03 13.39
CA ASN A 947 33.43 -41.57 12.23
C ASN A 947 32.88 -40.43 11.35
N GLN A 948 33.69 -39.98 10.39
CA GLN A 948 33.47 -38.77 9.60
C GLN A 948 32.32 -38.91 8.58
N ASP A 949 32.01 -40.13 8.12
CA ASP A 949 30.97 -40.37 7.10
C ASP A 949 29.54 -40.47 7.68
N ARG A 950 29.39 -40.51 9.01
CA ARG A 950 28.10 -40.72 9.68
C ARG A 950 27.23 -39.46 9.61
N SER A 951 26.07 -39.56 8.94
CA SER A 951 25.05 -38.50 8.84
C SER A 951 23.81 -38.82 9.70
N PRO A 952 23.80 -38.41 10.99
CA PRO A 952 22.66 -38.65 11.87
C PRO A 952 21.44 -37.83 11.44
N MET A 953 20.26 -38.28 11.86
CA MET A 953 18.99 -37.55 11.70
C MET A 953 18.54 -36.95 13.03
N VAL A 954 17.70 -35.93 12.93
CA VAL A 954 17.07 -35.22 14.03
C VAL A 954 15.56 -35.34 13.88
N SER A 955 14.85 -35.69 14.96
CA SER A 955 13.40 -35.62 15.10
C SER A 955 13.03 -34.55 16.12
N PHE A 956 12.21 -33.58 15.73
CA PHE A 956 11.56 -32.64 16.65
C PHE A 956 10.09 -32.99 16.79
N GLN A 957 9.59 -33.10 18.01
CA GLN A 957 8.22 -33.52 18.29
C GLN A 957 7.55 -32.58 19.30
N VAL A 958 6.28 -32.24 19.04
CA VAL A 958 5.39 -31.58 20.00
C VAL A 958 4.47 -32.66 20.59
N LEU A 959 4.59 -32.90 21.90
CA LEU A 959 3.83 -33.92 22.63
C LEU A 959 2.93 -33.31 23.69
N ASP A 960 1.76 -33.88 23.90
CA ASP A 960 0.95 -33.61 25.10
C ASP A 960 1.41 -34.46 26.31
N ASP A 961 0.65 -34.36 27.39
CA ASP A 961 0.88 -35.11 28.64
C ASP A 961 0.62 -36.62 28.48
N GLU A 962 -0.15 -37.04 27.46
CA GLU A 962 -0.42 -38.45 27.12
C GLU A 962 0.60 -39.03 26.10
N ASN A 963 1.64 -38.25 25.74
CA ASN A 963 2.64 -38.57 24.71
C ASN A 963 2.07 -38.70 23.28
N ARG A 964 0.91 -38.09 23.00
CA ARG A 964 0.41 -37.98 21.63
C ARG A 964 1.14 -36.87 20.89
N LYS A 965 1.54 -37.16 19.64
CA LYS A 965 2.22 -36.21 18.74
C LYS A 965 1.22 -35.27 18.08
N TRP A 966 1.49 -33.97 18.18
CA TRP A 966 0.71 -32.89 17.58
C TRP A 966 1.48 -32.07 16.54
N ALA A 967 2.80 -32.25 16.48
CA ALA A 967 3.65 -31.86 15.35
C ALA A 967 4.91 -32.74 15.37
N GLN A 968 5.47 -33.00 14.19
CA GLN A 968 6.74 -33.70 14.05
C GLN A 968 7.47 -33.21 12.80
N TRP A 969 8.79 -33.14 12.88
CA TRP A 969 9.68 -33.00 11.73
C TRP A 969 10.89 -33.92 11.91
N ASP A 970 11.28 -34.61 10.83
CA ASP A 970 12.47 -35.44 10.77
C ASP A 970 13.35 -35.01 9.59
N GLY A 971 14.65 -34.91 9.81
CA GLY A 971 15.60 -34.56 8.75
C GLY A 971 17.05 -34.78 9.15
N VAL A 972 17.97 -34.52 8.23
CA VAL A 972 19.41 -34.67 8.47
C VAL A 972 19.87 -33.64 9.50
N LEU A 973 20.74 -34.03 10.44
CA LEU A 973 21.36 -33.08 11.37
C LEU A 973 22.25 -32.12 10.60
N GLY A 974 21.98 -30.82 10.75
CA GLY A 974 22.64 -29.79 9.96
C GLY A 974 22.25 -29.82 8.48
N ASP A 975 21.03 -30.20 8.12
CA ASP A 975 20.48 -30.18 6.75
C ASP A 975 21.11 -29.19 5.74
N TRP A 976 21.32 -27.92 6.12
CA TRP A 976 22.05 -26.95 5.30
C TRP A 976 23.49 -27.41 5.07
N LEU A 977 24.29 -27.56 6.14
CA LEU A 977 25.66 -28.08 6.10
C LEU A 977 25.70 -29.41 6.86
N PRO A 978 25.62 -30.58 6.20
CA PRO A 978 25.54 -31.86 6.92
C PRO A 978 26.74 -32.10 7.83
N VAL A 979 26.53 -32.82 8.92
CA VAL A 979 27.54 -32.99 9.99
C VAL A 979 28.92 -33.48 9.54
N PRO A 980 29.06 -34.36 8.53
CA PRO A 980 30.38 -34.74 7.99
C PRO A 980 31.26 -33.56 7.56
N ALA A 981 30.66 -32.43 7.18
CA ALA A 981 31.39 -31.23 6.75
C ALA A 981 31.76 -30.28 7.91
N TRP A 982 31.40 -30.61 9.17
CA TRP A 982 31.65 -29.75 10.32
C TRP A 982 33.09 -29.86 10.79
N LYS A 983 33.77 -28.72 10.85
CA LYS A 983 35.10 -28.62 11.44
C LYS A 983 34.99 -28.41 12.96
N PRO A 984 35.97 -28.84 13.76
CA PRO A 984 36.02 -28.51 15.18
C PRO A 984 35.83 -27.01 15.43
N GLY A 985 34.99 -26.65 16.40
CA GLY A 985 34.64 -25.28 16.74
C GLY A 985 33.54 -24.64 15.89
N ALA A 986 33.17 -25.23 14.74
CA ALA A 986 32.13 -24.69 13.87
C ALA A 986 30.78 -24.58 14.58
N ALA A 987 30.15 -23.42 14.48
CA ALA A 987 28.80 -23.14 14.96
C ALA A 987 27.81 -23.23 13.79
N VAL A 988 26.89 -24.19 13.84
CA VAL A 988 25.95 -24.47 12.75
C VAL A 988 24.52 -24.24 13.22
N ARG A 989 23.81 -23.35 12.50
CA ARG A 989 22.38 -23.15 12.67
C ARG A 989 21.61 -24.12 11.79
N GLN A 990 20.61 -24.77 12.36
CA GLN A 990 19.63 -25.60 11.68
C GLN A 990 18.23 -25.03 11.93
N ASP A 991 17.45 -24.81 10.88
CA ASP A 991 16.09 -24.27 10.95
C ASP A 991 15.08 -25.40 10.73
N ILE A 992 14.20 -25.62 11.72
CA ILE A 992 13.29 -26.76 11.74
C ILE A 992 11.85 -26.27 11.61
N PRO A 993 11.21 -26.45 10.43
CA PRO A 993 9.84 -26.05 10.23
C PRO A 993 8.90 -27.04 10.93
N LEU A 994 8.07 -26.54 11.85
CA LEU A 994 7.00 -27.30 12.50
C LEU A 994 5.65 -26.64 12.20
N THR A 995 4.63 -27.46 11.97
CA THR A 995 3.23 -26.98 11.90
C THR A 995 2.44 -27.76 12.92
N LEU A 996 1.82 -27.04 13.86
CA LEU A 996 0.89 -27.66 14.82
C LEU A 996 -0.32 -28.21 14.07
N ASP A 997 -0.83 -29.38 14.46
CA ASP A 997 -2.10 -29.88 13.94
C ASP A 997 -3.21 -28.84 14.19
N ALA A 998 -4.10 -28.62 13.22
CA ALA A 998 -5.23 -27.71 13.36
C ALA A 998 -6.23 -28.18 14.44
N ALA A 999 -6.22 -29.47 14.79
CA ALA A 999 -7.01 -30.06 15.86
C ALA A 999 -6.32 -30.07 17.23
N THR A 1000 -5.13 -29.45 17.36
CA THR A 1000 -4.38 -29.40 18.64
C THR A 1000 -5.23 -28.74 19.73
N PRO A 1001 -5.56 -29.45 20.82
CA PRO A 1001 -6.33 -28.89 21.93
C PRO A 1001 -5.61 -27.72 22.61
N PRO A 1002 -6.34 -26.81 23.27
CA PRO A 1002 -5.73 -25.90 24.23
C PRO A 1002 -5.06 -26.68 25.37
N GLY A 1003 -3.83 -26.28 25.72
CA GLY A 1003 -3.07 -26.96 26.77
C GLY A 1003 -1.58 -26.63 26.73
N ASP A 1004 -0.84 -27.27 27.64
CA ASP A 1004 0.63 -27.22 27.68
C ASP A 1004 1.21 -28.44 26.96
N TYR A 1005 2.24 -28.22 26.16
CA TYR A 1005 2.88 -29.24 25.32
C TYR A 1005 4.38 -29.21 25.53
N ARG A 1006 5.02 -30.38 25.46
CA ARG A 1006 6.48 -30.53 25.52
C ARG A 1006 7.06 -30.56 24.12
N LEU A 1007 8.19 -29.89 23.93
CA LEU A 1007 8.99 -29.98 22.72
C LEU A 1007 10.16 -30.93 22.98
N LEU A 1008 10.27 -31.99 22.18
CA LEU A 1008 11.32 -33.01 22.32
C LEU A 1008 12.25 -32.99 21.11
N LEU A 1009 13.53 -33.25 21.37
CA LEU A 1009 14.59 -33.46 20.40
C LEU A 1009 15.11 -34.89 20.54
N ILE A 1010 15.11 -35.62 19.44
CA ILE A 1010 15.72 -36.94 19.32
C ILE A 1010 16.78 -36.86 18.22
N VAL A 1011 18.01 -37.28 18.53
CA VAL A 1011 19.05 -37.51 17.54
C VAL A 1011 19.15 -39.01 17.34
N TYR A 1012 19.21 -39.50 16.11
CA TYR A 1012 19.26 -40.94 15.86
C TYR A 1012 20.08 -41.28 14.62
N ASP A 1013 20.53 -42.53 14.56
CA ASP A 1013 21.19 -43.07 13.38
C ASP A 1013 20.14 -43.61 12.40
N PRO A 1014 20.02 -43.05 11.19
CA PRO A 1014 19.02 -43.51 10.23
C PRO A 1014 19.24 -44.96 9.76
N SER A 1015 20.48 -45.47 9.81
CA SER A 1015 20.80 -46.83 9.36
C SER A 1015 20.35 -47.91 10.34
N THR A 1016 20.29 -47.59 11.64
CA THR A 1016 19.92 -48.54 12.70
C THR A 1016 18.60 -48.20 13.40
N GLY A 1017 18.11 -46.97 13.22
CA GLY A 1017 16.96 -46.41 13.95
C GLY A 1017 17.24 -46.16 15.44
N ARG A 1018 18.48 -46.36 15.91
CA ARG A 1018 18.81 -46.22 17.34
C ARG A 1018 19.01 -44.75 17.72
N PRO A 1019 18.44 -44.28 18.83
CA PRO A 1019 18.69 -42.94 19.35
C PRO A 1019 20.14 -42.80 19.81
N ILE A 1020 20.68 -41.60 19.64
CA ILE A 1020 21.98 -41.15 20.12
C ILE A 1020 21.71 -40.23 21.30
N LEU A 1021 22.37 -40.48 22.42
CA LEU A 1021 22.08 -39.78 23.68
C LEU A 1021 22.46 -38.29 23.59
N VAL A 1022 21.49 -37.43 23.91
CA VAL A 1022 21.70 -35.98 24.12
C VAL A 1022 21.48 -35.69 25.60
N ALA A 1023 22.49 -35.16 26.28
CA ALA A 1023 22.52 -34.99 27.73
C ALA A 1023 22.16 -36.28 28.50
N GLY A 1024 22.59 -37.44 27.99
CA GLY A 1024 22.32 -38.76 28.57
C GLY A 1024 20.89 -39.27 28.35
N GLN A 1025 20.07 -38.61 27.52
CA GLN A 1025 18.69 -39.01 27.24
C GLN A 1025 18.50 -39.39 25.77
N GLU A 1026 17.69 -40.42 25.50
CA GLU A 1026 17.30 -40.81 24.13
C GLU A 1026 16.36 -39.78 23.48
N ALA A 1027 15.57 -39.07 24.29
CA ALA A 1027 14.69 -37.99 23.86
C ALA A 1027 14.77 -36.83 24.86
N ALA A 1028 15.49 -35.76 24.47
CA ALA A 1028 15.71 -34.60 25.33
C ALA A 1028 14.49 -33.66 25.27
N VAL A 1029 13.92 -33.31 26.43
CA VAL A 1029 12.89 -32.26 26.50
C VAL A 1029 13.59 -30.90 26.42
N VAL A 1030 13.40 -30.20 25.30
CA VAL A 1030 14.10 -28.95 24.98
C VAL A 1030 13.26 -27.71 25.26
N GLY A 1031 11.97 -27.85 25.57
CA GLY A 1031 11.11 -26.73 25.96
C GLY A 1031 9.65 -27.13 26.19
N LYS A 1032 8.82 -26.14 26.56
CA LYS A 1032 7.35 -26.29 26.66
C LYS A 1032 6.65 -25.15 25.94
N VAL A 1033 5.58 -25.43 25.20
CA VAL A 1033 4.72 -24.43 24.53
C VAL A 1033 3.30 -24.52 25.06
N ARG A 1034 2.56 -23.42 25.04
CA ARG A 1034 1.13 -23.39 25.40
C ARG A 1034 0.32 -23.11 24.15
N VAL A 1035 -0.78 -23.85 23.94
CA VAL A 1035 -1.71 -23.65 22.83
C VAL A 1035 -3.02 -23.03 23.37
N ALA A 1036 -3.53 -22.02 22.68
CA ALA A 1036 -4.77 -21.32 23.03
C ALA A 1036 -6.00 -22.13 22.63
N ALA A 1037 -7.16 -21.81 23.22
CA ALA A 1037 -8.42 -22.39 22.76
C ALA A 1037 -8.73 -21.88 21.36
N SER A 1038 -9.18 -22.78 20.47
CA SER A 1038 -9.57 -22.43 19.11
C SER A 1038 -10.70 -21.38 19.14
N GLY A 1039 -10.36 -20.13 18.85
CA GLY A 1039 -11.30 -18.99 18.85
C GLY A 1039 -10.96 -17.83 19.79
N GLY A 1040 -9.86 -17.89 20.55
CA GLY A 1040 -9.52 -16.87 21.55
C GLY A 1040 -8.23 -16.10 21.27
N ILE A 1041 -8.14 -15.38 20.14
CA ILE A 1041 -7.30 -14.18 20.07
C ILE A 1041 -8.25 -13.06 19.68
N ASP A 1042 -8.94 -12.53 20.68
CA ASP A 1042 -9.63 -11.24 20.55
C ASP A 1042 -8.52 -10.17 20.42
N PRO A 1043 -8.49 -9.38 19.33
CA PRO A 1043 -7.46 -8.37 19.07
C PRO A 1043 -7.54 -7.15 20.00
#